data_AF-A0A9P6VWN4-F1
#
_entry.id   AF-A0A9P6VWN4-F1
#
_cell.length_a   1.000
_cell.length_b   1.000
_cell.length_c   1.000
_cell.angle_alpha   90.00
_cell.angle_beta   90.00
_cell.angle_gamma   90.00
#
_symmetry.space_group_name_H-M   'P 1'
#
loop_
_entity.id
_entity.type
_entity.pdbx_description
1 polymer ?
#
loop_
_entity_poly.entity_id
_entity_poly.type
_entity_poly.pdbx_seq_one_letter_code
_entity_poly.pdbx_strand_id
1 'polypeptide(L)'
;MHYTTCNVYTVSELQHGHMRAIASGKEDGRAHHEASGVSSPPLFSTFGSCPRLALDERFPLRLPNCTPRQVALNSYRAKDIMPDAASTAAVQPPPFILDLRNRSPPTSPSQVASDAARSSSPSSLGESEGTTSTNATSEAPSDPLREQIIAGLIGSPKPTVPGKTEKDRAYAYRRTIPTMTLYSERGLSIYEEITKTKAYYPFEAEKEILEKYGDEIACRMFGLPSALLVPDDVVRGKDDQYEPSPASNIGARKEKWGDVAVGLHNYGVNGSANLAQNNVVATQGLAVELGSGSLDKTRHLLRSMAKLLQSRDEGSCPVSPLRSIDYKALDLEAASLYSTLSSLASVEGDCVTTAVDGQPDATKRRVSVSGLHATYDEGLAFLKAQNDAGSPSSVFSDLPDLPTSPKSVPTTLSSVLEDDSDEGETAQASRGENAAERRATSIMWLGSSCGNYTREEAVQFLRNIELREGDTMLIGIDGCADGPRIETAYNDPQGVTRAFILEGIDVAGRTLGGDAAEVLQQKNFDYVNRWNAELGRHEAYVRANKDLTIPITGADDVTEVKLEEGELLNIEVSYKYTYAEAAALFHLAGFRLIQHWTDSSRSHYLYLVEKPRMWFPSTTESAAKMLGIEVEPEEKETDYGVPTLEKWEEMWRAWDGLMLEIIPKSLHFQKPIPLRHIPLFYVGHIPAFRDIHLARYFNEPLTEPAKFADIFERGIDPCVDDPETVTHWHSEVPKDEACWPSLQEITAYEASVRDRVRKVYAEHEGKWTTKLARVLMMTFEHEMMHWETSVYICLQAASSLNLPPGTAIPDFRSLARQAKRDLHQNGGGQRLSFPAQEVTVGHDDDDTIDDQTPFDPAREYGWDVEHPRRQLRVDAFEIEVLPISNGEYKTWLTETQQLSNKALIPSSWTDETGELCVKTLFGLVPLTLAEEWPVAASAEQLEKFAKAKGGRLPTFGELSAFNQHNPSSTPLANIGLANLHPVAPSVPGKARDGSQLPITDGGLWQWTSTVLEPWAGYSGSVLYPGYSSDFFDGKHHIVLGASYASPRRLARPSFLNWYQKNYPFMLGGARVAYDV
;
A
#
# COMPACT_ATOMS: atom_id res chain seq x y z
N MET A 1 -25.20 60.09 -9.17
CA MET A 1 -25.81 61.43 -8.91
C MET A 1 -25.44 61.87 -7.50
N HIS A 2 -25.56 63.16 -7.16
CA HIS A 2 -25.31 63.65 -5.79
C HIS A 2 -26.45 63.29 -4.82
N TYR A 3 -26.13 63.16 -3.52
CA TYR A 3 -26.55 64.00 -2.38
C TYR A 3 -25.71 63.51 -1.16
N THR A 4 -24.92 64.24 -0.36
CA THR A 4 -25.17 65.38 0.58
C THR A 4 -26.32 65.13 1.59
N THR A 5 -26.21 65.36 2.92
CA THR A 5 -25.23 66.19 3.69
C THR A 5 -25.21 65.89 5.22
N CYS A 6 -24.04 66.05 5.86
CA CYS A 6 -23.69 66.75 7.12
C CYS A 6 -24.62 66.87 8.38
N ASN A 7 -23.97 66.64 9.55
CA ASN A 7 -23.95 67.48 10.80
C ASN A 7 -25.12 67.46 11.83
N VAL A 8 -24.99 67.82 13.14
CA VAL A 8 -23.94 67.91 14.23
C VAL A 8 -24.69 68.20 15.60
N TYR A 9 -23.98 68.27 16.75
CA TYR A 9 -24.39 68.63 18.14
C TYR A 9 -24.86 67.43 19.02
N THR A 10 -24.25 67.00 20.15
CA THR A 10 -23.76 67.64 21.43
C THR A 10 -24.90 68.12 22.37
N VAL A 11 -24.81 68.17 23.70
CA VAL A 11 -23.68 68.40 24.65
C VAL A 11 -23.88 67.68 26.00
N SER A 12 -22.84 67.07 26.58
CA SER A 12 -22.43 67.16 28.02
C SER A 12 -21.16 66.29 28.29
N GLU A 13 -20.25 66.46 29.27
CA GLU A 13 -20.09 67.21 30.56
C GLU A 13 -20.65 66.54 31.84
N LEU A 14 -19.98 66.39 33.00
CA LEU A 14 -18.68 66.78 33.63
C LEU A 14 -18.19 65.54 34.47
N GLN A 15 -17.04 65.35 35.15
CA GLN A 15 -15.65 65.87 35.38
C GLN A 15 -14.94 64.73 36.20
N HIS A 16 -13.66 64.66 36.63
CA HIS A 16 -12.37 65.40 36.68
C HIS A 16 -11.25 64.32 36.87
N GLY A 17 -9.92 64.56 36.89
CA GLY A 17 -9.12 65.76 36.61
C GLY A 17 -7.65 65.68 37.13
N HIS A 18 -6.68 66.08 36.29
CA HIS A 18 -5.28 66.50 36.62
C HIS A 18 -4.25 65.40 37.04
N MET A 19 -2.93 65.49 36.79
CA MET A 19 -2.08 66.47 36.05
C MET A 19 -0.72 65.86 35.60
N ARG A 20 -0.09 66.44 34.54
CA ARG A 20 1.38 66.67 34.24
C ARG A 20 2.51 65.74 34.80
N ALA A 21 3.68 65.54 34.16
CA ALA A 21 4.24 65.90 32.84
C ALA A 21 5.68 65.28 32.63
N ILE A 22 6.19 65.29 31.38
CA ILE A 22 7.59 65.44 30.89
C ILE A 22 8.78 64.96 31.77
N ALA A 23 9.67 64.10 31.22
CA ALA A 23 11.14 64.16 31.40
C ALA A 23 11.91 63.24 30.40
N SER A 24 13.22 63.46 30.23
CA SER A 24 14.11 62.67 29.34
C SER A 24 15.57 62.61 29.83
N GLY A 25 16.27 61.48 29.57
CA GLY A 25 17.72 61.31 29.81
C GLY A 25 18.09 60.68 31.18
N LYS A 26 19.36 60.38 31.50
CA LYS A 26 20.60 60.15 30.71
C LYS A 26 21.72 59.67 31.68
N GLU A 27 22.65 58.83 31.19
CA GLU A 27 24.03 58.61 31.71
C GLU A 27 24.32 57.92 33.08
N ASP A 28 25.52 57.30 33.10
CA ASP A 28 26.37 56.79 34.21
C ASP A 28 25.88 55.67 35.17
N GLY A 29 26.75 54.80 35.70
CA GLY A 29 28.22 54.75 35.63
C GLY A 29 28.86 53.39 35.99
N ARG A 30 30.20 53.33 36.07
CA ARG A 30 31.03 52.10 36.17
C ARG A 30 31.34 51.61 37.60
N ALA A 31 31.83 50.35 37.65
CA ALA A 31 33.00 49.82 38.42
C ALA A 31 32.70 48.82 39.56
N HIS A 32 33.62 47.96 40.06
CA HIS A 32 35.09 47.82 39.95
C HIS A 32 35.58 46.34 40.14
N HIS A 33 36.75 45.98 39.54
CA HIS A 33 37.79 44.99 39.98
C HIS A 33 37.43 43.51 40.29
N GLU A 34 38.34 42.50 40.26
CA GLU A 34 39.78 42.35 39.91
C GLU A 34 40.04 40.90 39.39
N ALA A 35 40.87 40.63 38.36
CA ALA A 35 42.31 40.22 38.37
C ALA A 35 42.66 38.94 39.18
N SER A 36 43.61 38.05 38.80
CA SER A 36 44.62 37.97 37.71
C SER A 36 44.98 36.48 37.42
N GLY A 37 45.44 36.08 36.22
CA GLY A 37 46.87 35.84 35.90
C GLY A 37 47.30 34.35 36.08
N VAL A 38 48.35 33.76 35.46
CA VAL A 38 49.37 34.18 34.46
C VAL A 38 49.93 32.93 33.73
N SER A 39 50.21 32.98 32.42
CA SER A 39 51.43 32.45 31.72
C SER A 39 51.33 32.58 30.18
N SER A 40 52.46 32.50 29.45
CA SER A 40 52.62 33.13 28.10
C SER A 40 53.71 32.41 27.22
N PRO A 41 54.25 32.92 26.08
CA PRO A 41 53.97 32.32 24.76
C PRO A 41 55.17 31.79 23.88
N PRO A 42 55.57 32.37 22.70
CA PRO A 42 55.44 31.71 21.36
C PRO A 42 56.77 31.57 20.55
N LEU A 43 56.72 31.19 19.25
CA LEU A 43 57.29 31.92 18.06
C LEU A 43 57.51 31.11 16.74
N PHE A 44 57.55 31.84 15.60
CA PHE A 44 58.16 31.58 14.24
C PHE A 44 57.78 30.29 13.43
N SER A 45 57.30 30.28 12.17
CA SER A 45 57.68 30.86 10.83
C SER A 45 58.56 29.91 9.95
N THR A 46 58.61 29.88 8.60
CA THR A 46 58.16 30.79 7.50
C THR A 46 58.10 30.05 6.11
N PHE A 47 57.89 30.78 4.99
CA PHE A 47 57.90 30.38 3.54
C PHE A 47 56.62 29.68 3.03
N GLY A 48 56.11 29.88 1.80
CA GLY A 48 56.49 30.73 0.64
C GLY A 48 56.57 29.90 -0.67
N SER A 49 56.17 30.34 -1.88
CA SER A 49 55.51 31.58 -2.37
C SER A 49 54.99 31.40 -3.82
N CYS A 50 54.00 32.20 -4.27
CA CYS A 50 53.57 32.34 -5.69
C CYS A 50 54.67 33.00 -6.57
N PRO A 51 54.65 33.06 -7.95
CA PRO A 51 53.62 33.83 -8.71
C PRO A 51 53.42 33.54 -10.25
N ARG A 52 52.62 34.40 -10.93
CA ARG A 52 52.60 34.78 -12.39
C ARG A 52 51.92 33.85 -13.42
N LEU A 53 51.61 34.29 -14.67
CA LEU A 53 50.96 35.51 -15.25
C LEU A 53 51.18 35.57 -16.79
N ALA A 54 50.18 36.13 -17.51
CA ALA A 54 50.25 36.85 -18.80
C ALA A 54 50.43 36.13 -20.16
N LEU A 55 49.48 36.42 -21.09
CA LEU A 55 49.62 36.70 -22.54
C LEU A 55 50.13 35.56 -23.49
N ASP A 56 49.83 35.50 -24.80
CA ASP A 56 49.27 36.52 -25.71
C ASP A 56 48.50 35.98 -26.98
N GLU A 57 47.89 36.92 -27.71
CA GLU A 57 47.20 36.91 -29.03
C GLU A 57 47.24 35.72 -30.04
N ARG A 58 46.07 35.48 -30.68
CA ARG A 58 45.83 35.86 -32.10
C ARG A 58 44.36 35.85 -32.58
N PHE A 59 43.97 36.92 -33.31
CA PHE A 59 42.74 37.14 -34.11
C PHE A 59 42.87 36.52 -35.55
N PRO A 60 41.94 36.67 -36.56
CA PRO A 60 40.71 37.48 -36.65
C PRO A 60 39.43 36.93 -37.41
N LEU A 61 38.31 37.69 -37.29
CA LEU A 61 37.28 38.10 -38.32
C LEU A 61 36.07 37.21 -38.79
N ARG A 62 34.87 37.86 -38.72
CA ARG A 62 33.63 37.79 -39.58
C ARG A 62 32.68 36.57 -39.42
N LEU A 63 31.41 36.73 -38.98
CA LEU A 63 30.19 37.43 -39.50
C LEU A 63 29.39 36.58 -40.54
N PRO A 64 28.03 36.69 -40.66
CA PRO A 64 27.05 37.50 -39.90
C PRO A 64 25.73 36.76 -39.47
N ASN A 65 24.81 37.53 -38.86
CA ASN A 65 23.41 37.23 -38.52
C ASN A 65 22.54 36.74 -39.71
N CYS A 66 21.38 36.12 -39.41
CA CYS A 66 20.05 36.65 -39.81
C CYS A 66 18.85 35.98 -39.11
N THR A 67 17.68 36.63 -39.17
CA THR A 67 16.41 36.33 -38.46
C THR A 67 15.35 35.61 -39.35
N PRO A 68 14.27 35.04 -38.78
CA PRO A 68 13.39 34.10 -39.50
C PRO A 68 12.16 34.70 -40.21
N ARG A 69 11.66 33.97 -41.24
CA ARG A 69 10.28 33.94 -41.79
C ARG A 69 10.09 32.55 -42.46
N GLN A 70 9.02 31.75 -42.33
CA GLN A 70 7.55 31.94 -42.27
C GLN A 70 6.87 31.84 -43.66
N VAL A 71 5.70 31.17 -43.72
CA VAL A 71 4.72 31.04 -44.84
C VAL A 71 4.89 29.88 -45.87
N ALA A 72 4.44 28.68 -45.47
CA ALA A 72 3.20 27.99 -45.93
C ALA A 72 3.00 27.29 -47.32
N LEU A 73 2.17 26.22 -47.23
CA LEU A 73 1.13 25.70 -48.15
C LEU A 73 1.40 24.74 -49.35
N ASN A 74 0.56 23.69 -49.37
CA ASN A 74 -0.08 22.99 -50.51
C ASN A 74 0.61 21.84 -51.30
N SER A 75 0.27 20.62 -50.87
CA SER A 75 -0.44 19.56 -51.64
C SER A 75 0.11 18.97 -52.95
N TYR A 76 0.01 17.63 -53.11
CA TYR A 76 -0.73 17.00 -54.23
C TYR A 76 -1.13 15.54 -53.91
N ARG A 77 -1.98 14.91 -54.76
CA ARG A 77 -2.68 13.63 -54.53
C ARG A 77 -2.09 12.43 -55.30
N ALA A 78 -2.17 11.23 -54.70
CA ALA A 78 -2.58 9.96 -55.34
C ALA A 78 -3.17 9.06 -54.22
N LYS A 79 -4.43 8.58 -54.23
CA LYS A 79 -5.23 7.77 -55.17
C LYS A 79 -4.96 6.26 -55.15
N ASP A 80 -5.81 5.57 -54.37
CA ASP A 80 -6.59 4.38 -54.74
C ASP A 80 -5.88 3.13 -55.30
N ILE A 81 -5.42 2.22 -54.43
CA ILE A 81 -5.54 0.76 -54.63
C ILE A 81 -5.94 0.08 -53.31
N MET A 82 -7.01 -0.72 -53.38
CA MET A 82 -7.36 -1.85 -52.51
C MET A 82 -7.89 -2.96 -53.46
N PRO A 83 -7.93 -4.26 -53.10
CA PRO A 83 -8.40 -4.74 -51.80
C PRO A 83 -7.66 -5.96 -51.20
N ASP A 84 -8.34 -6.52 -50.20
CA ASP A 84 -8.34 -7.89 -49.67
C ASP A 84 -7.64 -8.14 -48.32
N ALA A 85 -8.34 -8.91 -47.50
CA ALA A 85 -8.07 -9.11 -46.08
C ALA A 85 -7.26 -10.38 -45.84
N ALA A 86 -6.30 -10.29 -44.92
CA ALA A 86 -5.57 -11.43 -44.38
C ALA A 86 -5.55 -11.36 -42.85
N SER A 87 -5.86 -12.49 -42.21
CA SER A 87 -5.84 -12.64 -40.76
C SER A 87 -4.48 -12.30 -40.16
N THR A 88 -4.45 -11.41 -39.17
CA THR A 88 -3.33 -11.23 -38.25
C THR A 88 -3.75 -11.77 -36.88
N ALA A 89 -3.54 -13.07 -36.68
CA ALA A 89 -3.69 -13.66 -35.36
C ALA A 89 -2.62 -13.08 -34.43
N ALA A 90 -3.04 -12.43 -33.33
CA ALA A 90 -2.13 -12.04 -32.26
C ALA A 90 -1.58 -13.32 -31.60
N VAL A 91 -0.27 -13.48 -31.59
CA VAL A 91 0.39 -14.58 -30.90
C VAL A 91 0.43 -14.27 -29.41
N GLN A 92 -0.59 -14.69 -28.69
CA GLN A 92 -0.54 -14.75 -27.23
C GLN A 92 0.55 -15.75 -26.81
N PRO A 93 1.41 -15.44 -25.82
CA PRO A 93 2.16 -16.48 -25.12
C PRO A 93 1.18 -17.40 -24.39
N PRO A 94 1.43 -18.72 -24.33
CA PRO A 94 0.52 -19.64 -23.66
C PRO A 94 0.51 -19.41 -22.13
N PRO A 95 -0.64 -19.55 -21.46
CA PRO A 95 -0.70 -19.50 -20.00
C PRO A 95 0.01 -20.73 -19.39
N PHE A 96 0.62 -20.54 -18.22
CA PHE A 96 1.23 -21.64 -17.45
C PHE A 96 0.16 -22.64 -16.99
N ILE A 97 0.39 -23.93 -17.27
CA ILE A 97 -0.43 -25.06 -16.81
C ILE A 97 0.52 -26.19 -16.40
N LEU A 98 0.28 -26.80 -15.24
CA LEU A 98 0.98 -27.98 -14.74
C LEU A 98 -0.04 -29.02 -14.23
N ASP A 99 0.05 -30.26 -14.72
CA ASP A 99 -0.59 -31.45 -14.15
C ASP A 99 0.46 -32.57 -14.13
N LEU A 100 0.97 -32.93 -12.94
CA LEU A 100 2.08 -33.88 -12.76
C LEU A 100 1.66 -35.06 -11.89
N ARG A 101 0.90 -35.99 -12.47
CA ARG A 101 0.42 -37.20 -11.77
C ARG A 101 1.44 -38.33 -11.78
N ASN A 102 1.75 -38.80 -10.56
CA ASN A 102 2.34 -40.11 -10.22
C ASN A 102 3.74 -40.44 -10.75
N ARG A 103 4.68 -40.62 -9.81
CA ARG A 103 5.73 -41.66 -9.86
C ARG A 103 6.13 -42.08 -8.44
N SER A 104 6.02 -43.38 -8.14
CA SER A 104 6.53 -43.97 -6.90
C SER A 104 8.01 -44.35 -7.04
N PRO A 105 8.81 -44.30 -5.96
CA PRO A 105 10.27 -44.50 -6.04
C PRO A 105 10.66 -45.97 -6.25
N PRO A 106 11.77 -46.25 -6.98
CA PRO A 106 12.32 -47.59 -7.12
C PRO A 106 13.18 -48.00 -5.90
N THR A 107 13.07 -49.25 -5.46
CA THR A 107 13.88 -49.80 -4.37
C THR A 107 15.21 -50.39 -4.87
N SER A 108 16.29 -50.09 -4.14
CA SER A 108 17.65 -50.55 -4.45
C SER A 108 17.90 -52.03 -4.06
N PRO A 109 18.68 -52.81 -4.84
CA PRO A 109 18.86 -54.24 -4.60
C PRO A 109 20.07 -54.60 -3.71
N SER A 110 19.94 -55.66 -2.89
CA SER A 110 21.09 -56.29 -2.22
C SER A 110 20.97 -57.82 -2.06
N GLN A 111 21.75 -58.53 -2.88
CA GLN A 111 22.45 -59.80 -2.61
C GLN A 111 21.70 -61.17 -2.42
N VAL A 112 22.06 -62.09 -3.34
CA VAL A 112 22.46 -63.50 -3.11
C VAL A 112 21.40 -64.61 -2.97
N ALA A 113 21.29 -65.40 -4.06
CA ALA A 113 21.07 -66.87 -4.17
C ALA A 113 19.76 -67.50 -3.59
N SER A 114 19.24 -68.65 -4.07
CA SER A 114 19.71 -69.64 -5.08
C SER A 114 18.53 -70.34 -5.78
N ASP A 115 18.77 -70.89 -6.99
CA ASP A 115 18.13 -72.06 -7.63
C ASP A 115 16.75 -72.58 -7.19
N ALA A 116 15.79 -72.68 -8.13
CA ALA A 116 15.48 -73.95 -8.85
C ALA A 116 14.18 -73.93 -9.70
N ALA A 117 14.13 -74.77 -10.75
CA ALA A 117 12.94 -75.24 -11.51
C ALA A 117 12.06 -74.18 -12.24
N ARG A 118 11.79 -74.25 -13.56
CA ARG A 118 11.01 -75.26 -14.34
C ARG A 118 9.52 -75.36 -13.92
N SER A 119 8.53 -75.33 -14.81
CA SER A 119 8.53 -75.24 -16.29
C SER A 119 7.13 -74.94 -16.88
N SER A 120 7.09 -74.57 -18.17
CA SER A 120 5.99 -74.62 -19.16
C SER A 120 4.74 -75.48 -18.84
N SER A 121 3.52 -75.11 -19.30
CA SER A 121 3.04 -75.31 -20.69
C SER A 121 1.66 -74.63 -20.97
N PRO A 122 1.14 -74.55 -22.23
CA PRO A 122 0.15 -73.51 -22.63
C PRO A 122 -1.15 -74.00 -23.34
N SER A 123 -1.86 -73.04 -23.97
CA SER A 123 -2.64 -73.10 -25.25
C SER A 123 -4.16 -73.35 -25.31
N SER A 124 -4.88 -72.34 -25.83
CA SER A 124 -5.99 -72.33 -26.84
C SER A 124 -6.43 -70.85 -27.01
N LEU A 125 -6.59 -70.23 -28.19
CA LEU A 125 -7.40 -70.51 -29.40
C LEU A 125 -8.92 -70.49 -29.13
N GLY A 126 -9.73 -69.61 -29.72
CA GLY A 126 -9.43 -68.50 -30.66
C GLY A 126 -10.72 -67.80 -31.16
N GLU A 127 -10.59 -66.90 -32.15
CA GLU A 127 -11.69 -66.26 -32.93
C GLU A 127 -12.66 -65.33 -32.15
N SER A 128 -13.37 -64.36 -32.76
CA SER A 128 -13.07 -63.46 -33.89
C SER A 128 -14.15 -62.37 -33.99
N GLU A 129 -13.77 -61.10 -34.22
CA GLU A 129 -14.41 -60.06 -35.06
C GLU A 129 -13.84 -58.68 -34.70
N GLY A 130 -14.02 -57.66 -35.55
CA GLY A 130 -13.14 -56.48 -35.56
C GLY A 130 -13.83 -55.12 -35.48
N THR A 131 -13.05 -54.13 -35.05
CA THR A 131 -13.31 -52.70 -35.29
C THR A 131 -11.97 -51.99 -35.52
N THR A 132 -12.00 -50.85 -36.22
CA THR A 132 -10.81 -50.20 -36.79
C THR A 132 -9.87 -49.61 -35.73
N SER A 133 -8.62 -50.09 -35.71
CA SER A 133 -7.53 -49.45 -34.96
C SER A 133 -7.04 -48.19 -35.69
N THR A 134 -7.25 -47.03 -35.09
CA THR A 134 -6.37 -45.87 -35.30
C THR A 134 -5.20 -46.00 -34.34
N ASN A 135 -3.96 -45.89 -34.85
CA ASN A 135 -2.77 -45.95 -34.01
C ASN A 135 -2.61 -44.62 -33.27
N ALA A 136 -3.14 -44.54 -32.06
CA ALA A 136 -2.70 -43.52 -31.11
C ALA A 136 -1.30 -43.90 -30.61
N THR A 137 -0.27 -43.30 -31.18
CA THR A 137 1.06 -43.24 -30.55
C THR A 137 0.92 -42.50 -29.23
N SER A 138 1.19 -43.18 -28.12
CA SER A 138 1.26 -42.52 -26.81
C SER A 138 2.55 -41.70 -26.76
N GLU A 139 2.44 -40.41 -27.09
CA GLU A 139 3.46 -39.43 -26.73
C GLU A 139 3.67 -39.50 -25.21
N ALA A 140 4.94 -39.60 -24.79
CA ALA A 140 5.25 -39.50 -23.37
C ALA A 140 4.97 -38.05 -22.92
N PRO A 141 4.40 -37.83 -21.72
CA PRO A 141 4.22 -36.47 -21.21
C PRO A 141 5.59 -35.78 -21.17
N SER A 142 5.66 -34.60 -21.77
CA SER A 142 6.91 -33.84 -21.85
C SER A 142 7.32 -33.32 -20.48
N ASP A 143 8.63 -33.17 -20.30
CA ASP A 143 9.23 -32.57 -19.12
C ASP A 143 9.25 -31.04 -19.31
N PRO A 144 8.48 -30.25 -18.52
CA PRO A 144 8.41 -28.81 -18.70
C PRO A 144 9.74 -28.10 -18.47
N LEU A 145 10.62 -28.63 -17.60
CA LEU A 145 11.96 -28.09 -17.40
C LEU A 145 12.82 -28.36 -18.63
N ARG A 146 12.71 -29.55 -19.23
CA ARG A 146 13.38 -29.88 -20.50
C ARG A 146 12.95 -28.95 -21.63
N GLU A 147 11.66 -28.65 -21.76
CA GLU A 147 11.14 -27.71 -22.76
C GLU A 147 11.69 -26.28 -22.54
N GLN A 148 11.70 -25.79 -21.29
CA GLN A 148 12.28 -24.48 -20.95
C GLN A 148 13.78 -24.41 -21.25
N ILE A 149 14.55 -25.47 -20.99
CA ILE A 149 15.98 -25.54 -21.34
C ILE A 149 16.16 -25.47 -22.87
N ILE A 150 15.34 -26.20 -23.63
CA ILE A 150 15.40 -26.19 -25.11
C ILE A 150 15.07 -24.80 -25.65
N ALA A 151 14.00 -24.17 -25.16
CA ALA A 151 13.62 -22.82 -25.55
C ALA A 151 14.72 -21.78 -25.23
N GLY A 152 15.33 -21.87 -24.04
CA GLY A 152 16.44 -21.00 -23.63
C GLY A 152 17.70 -21.16 -24.48
N LEU A 153 18.04 -22.40 -24.88
CA LEU A 153 19.20 -22.71 -25.72
C LEU A 153 18.99 -22.36 -27.20
N ILE A 154 17.77 -22.50 -27.73
CA ILE A 154 17.40 -21.97 -29.05
C ILE A 154 17.52 -20.44 -29.02
N GLY A 155 16.93 -19.82 -28.00
CA GLY A 155 17.06 -18.39 -27.71
C GLY A 155 16.31 -17.47 -28.68
N SER A 156 16.54 -16.18 -28.50
CA SER A 156 15.87 -15.09 -29.21
C SER A 156 16.59 -14.70 -30.52
N PRO A 157 15.84 -14.39 -31.60
CA PRO A 157 16.43 -14.01 -32.89
C PRO A 157 17.10 -12.62 -32.84
N LYS A 158 16.67 -11.74 -31.92
CA LYS A 158 17.32 -10.48 -31.58
C LYS A 158 17.95 -10.62 -30.18
N PRO A 159 19.22 -10.24 -29.96
CA PRO A 159 19.81 -10.28 -28.62
C PRO A 159 19.14 -9.26 -27.69
N THR A 160 18.89 -9.66 -26.44
CA THR A 160 18.50 -8.77 -25.35
C THR A 160 19.72 -7.96 -24.92
N VAL A 161 19.59 -6.63 -24.88
CA VAL A 161 20.62 -5.73 -24.32
C VAL A 161 20.14 -5.29 -22.92
N PRO A 162 20.81 -5.70 -21.84
CA PRO A 162 20.39 -5.42 -20.46
C PRO A 162 20.74 -3.98 -20.01
N GLY A 163 20.07 -2.98 -20.57
CA GLY A 163 20.29 -1.56 -20.26
C GLY A 163 20.49 -0.70 -21.51
N LYS A 164 20.65 0.62 -21.34
CA LYS A 164 20.65 1.59 -22.46
C LYS A 164 22.06 2.07 -22.86
N THR A 165 23.13 1.62 -22.20
CA THR A 165 24.50 2.10 -22.42
C THR A 165 25.36 1.19 -23.30
N GLU A 166 26.48 1.70 -23.80
CA GLU A 166 27.45 0.91 -24.57
C GLU A 166 28.13 -0.19 -23.74
N LYS A 167 28.17 -0.05 -22.40
CA LYS A 167 28.64 -1.12 -21.50
C LYS A 167 27.65 -2.30 -21.45
N ASP A 168 26.36 -2.05 -21.59
CA ASP A 168 25.33 -3.08 -21.53
C ASP A 168 25.34 -3.98 -22.77
N ARG A 169 25.82 -3.46 -23.93
CA ARG A 169 26.07 -4.28 -25.12
C ARG A 169 27.08 -5.39 -24.88
N ALA A 170 28.06 -5.20 -23.97
CA ALA A 170 29.02 -6.23 -23.62
C ALA A 170 28.41 -7.38 -22.79
N TYR A 171 27.19 -7.20 -22.28
CA TYR A 171 26.39 -8.18 -21.56
C TYR A 171 25.15 -8.61 -22.36
N ALA A 172 25.11 -8.31 -23.66
CA ALA A 172 24.02 -8.73 -24.53
C ALA A 172 24.00 -10.25 -24.74
N TYR A 173 22.82 -10.85 -24.65
CA TYR A 173 22.62 -12.30 -24.71
C TYR A 173 21.44 -12.64 -25.62
N ARG A 174 21.49 -13.81 -26.24
CA ARG A 174 20.37 -14.38 -27.02
C ARG A 174 19.65 -15.49 -26.26
N ARG A 175 20.38 -16.17 -25.39
CA ARG A 175 20.04 -17.49 -24.85
C ARG A 175 20.01 -17.46 -23.33
N THR A 176 19.26 -18.37 -22.75
CA THR A 176 19.10 -18.51 -21.31
C THR A 176 19.24 -19.94 -20.84
N ILE A 177 19.53 -20.11 -19.56
CA ILE A 177 19.38 -21.36 -18.83
C ILE A 177 18.32 -21.10 -17.75
N PRO A 178 17.24 -21.88 -17.62
CA PRO A 178 16.19 -21.59 -16.65
C PRO A 178 16.70 -21.62 -15.21
N THR A 179 16.35 -20.60 -14.41
CA THR A 179 16.74 -20.48 -12.99
C THR A 179 16.36 -21.71 -12.16
N MET A 180 15.31 -22.43 -12.55
CA MET A 180 14.87 -23.68 -11.93
C MET A 180 15.96 -24.78 -11.94
N THR A 181 16.88 -24.75 -12.91
CA THR A 181 18.03 -25.68 -12.95
C THR A 181 18.97 -25.54 -11.75
N LEU A 182 18.98 -24.37 -11.09
CA LEU A 182 19.81 -24.11 -9.91
C LEU A 182 19.30 -24.83 -8.64
N TYR A 183 18.02 -25.22 -8.59
CA TYR A 183 17.36 -25.70 -7.37
C TYR A 183 17.21 -27.23 -7.28
N SER A 184 18.09 -27.98 -7.96
CA SER A 184 18.23 -29.43 -7.72
C SER A 184 18.70 -29.72 -6.28
N GLU A 185 18.56 -30.95 -5.78
CA GLU A 185 19.03 -31.39 -4.44
C GLU A 185 20.47 -30.91 -4.13
N ARG A 186 21.39 -31.10 -5.09
CA ARG A 186 22.78 -30.62 -4.97
C ARG A 186 22.87 -29.08 -4.97
N GLY A 187 22.09 -28.42 -5.81
CA GLY A 187 22.04 -26.97 -5.89
C GLY A 187 21.52 -26.33 -4.61
N LEU A 188 20.44 -26.87 -4.02
CA LEU A 188 19.92 -26.49 -2.70
C LEU A 188 20.99 -26.67 -1.60
N SER A 189 21.72 -27.79 -1.60
CA SER A 189 22.84 -27.99 -0.67
C SER A 189 23.98 -26.97 -0.83
N ILE A 190 24.22 -26.43 -2.05
CA ILE A 190 25.21 -25.36 -2.27
C ILE A 190 24.62 -24.00 -1.86
N TYR A 191 23.34 -23.74 -2.11
CA TYR A 191 22.65 -22.52 -1.63
C TYR A 191 22.66 -22.45 -0.09
N GLU A 192 22.52 -23.59 0.58
CA GLU A 192 22.75 -23.74 2.01
C GLU A 192 24.19 -23.39 2.46
N GLU A 193 25.19 -23.47 1.59
CA GLU A 193 26.54 -22.96 1.89
C GLU A 193 26.63 -21.45 1.62
N ILE A 194 25.94 -20.92 0.59
CA ILE A 194 25.88 -19.47 0.29
C ILE A 194 25.35 -18.69 1.49
N THR A 195 24.26 -19.14 2.12
CA THR A 195 23.66 -18.50 3.30
C THR A 195 24.57 -18.50 4.53
N LYS A 196 25.58 -19.38 4.57
CA LYS A 196 26.60 -19.46 5.62
C LYS A 196 27.84 -18.60 5.30
N THR A 197 27.94 -18.02 4.09
CA THR A 197 29.01 -17.07 3.74
C THR A 197 28.77 -15.70 4.36
N LYS A 198 29.84 -14.99 4.76
CA LYS A 198 29.75 -13.59 5.21
C LYS A 198 29.53 -12.57 4.10
N ALA A 199 29.54 -13.01 2.83
CA ALA A 199 29.31 -12.16 1.69
C ALA A 199 27.81 -11.98 1.42
N TYR A 200 27.01 -13.04 1.59
CA TYR A 200 25.59 -13.07 1.28
C TYR A 200 24.73 -12.37 2.35
N TYR A 201 24.79 -11.03 2.36
CA TYR A 201 24.09 -10.20 3.34
C TYR A 201 22.56 -10.41 3.46
N PRO A 202 21.77 -10.80 2.43
CA PRO A 202 20.31 -10.87 2.57
C PRO A 202 19.85 -11.83 3.66
N PHE A 203 20.61 -12.91 3.89
CA PHE A 203 20.29 -13.90 4.91
C PHE A 203 20.41 -13.34 6.34
N GLU A 204 21.55 -12.73 6.66
CA GLU A 204 21.80 -12.16 7.99
C GLU A 204 21.01 -10.86 8.22
N ALA A 205 20.75 -10.07 7.17
CA ALA A 205 19.90 -8.88 7.26
C ALA A 205 18.44 -9.24 7.60
N GLU A 206 17.84 -10.21 6.92
CA GLU A 206 16.48 -10.67 7.25
C GLU A 206 16.42 -11.32 8.66
N LYS A 207 17.48 -12.06 9.03
CA LYS A 207 17.62 -12.63 10.37
C LYS A 207 17.71 -11.55 11.45
N GLU A 208 18.44 -10.45 11.25
CA GLU A 208 18.48 -9.31 12.18
C GLU A 208 17.07 -8.73 12.41
N ILE A 209 16.27 -8.60 11.34
CA ILE A 209 14.88 -8.10 11.43
C ILE A 209 14.02 -9.04 12.27
N LEU A 210 14.11 -10.35 12.05
CA LEU A 210 13.34 -11.36 12.80
C LEU A 210 13.82 -11.50 14.25
N GLU A 211 15.11 -11.31 14.53
CA GLU A 211 15.68 -11.28 15.89
C GLU A 211 15.26 -10.02 16.66
N LYS A 212 15.24 -8.86 16.00
CA LYS A 212 14.95 -7.55 16.63
C LYS A 212 13.44 -7.23 16.73
N TYR A 213 12.64 -7.65 15.76
CA TYR A 213 11.23 -7.27 15.65
C TYR A 213 10.24 -8.46 15.65
N GLY A 214 10.71 -9.70 15.81
CA GLY A 214 9.86 -10.91 15.73
C GLY A 214 8.62 -10.91 16.63
N ASP A 215 8.72 -10.37 17.84
CA ASP A 215 7.59 -10.19 18.77
C ASP A 215 6.54 -9.19 18.25
N GLU A 216 6.98 -8.14 17.58
CA GLU A 216 6.09 -7.15 16.97
C GLU A 216 5.43 -7.72 15.72
N ILE A 217 6.23 -8.34 14.84
CA ILE A 217 5.76 -8.96 13.59
C ILE A 217 4.72 -10.04 13.90
N ALA A 218 4.98 -10.93 14.87
CA ALA A 218 4.05 -11.99 15.26
C ALA A 218 2.70 -11.44 15.77
N CYS A 219 2.69 -10.32 16.51
CA CYS A 219 1.43 -9.64 16.85
C CYS A 219 0.71 -9.14 15.58
N ARG A 220 1.41 -8.39 14.72
CA ARG A 220 0.79 -7.69 13.58
C ARG A 220 0.27 -8.64 12.49
N MET A 221 0.94 -9.77 12.25
CA MET A 221 0.49 -10.81 11.32
C MET A 221 -0.94 -11.31 11.60
N PHE A 222 -1.34 -11.37 12.88
CA PHE A 222 -2.68 -11.80 13.31
C PHE A 222 -3.58 -10.62 13.74
N GLY A 223 -3.25 -9.39 13.31
CA GLY A 223 -4.02 -8.18 13.60
C GLY A 223 -3.91 -7.67 15.05
N LEU A 224 -3.11 -8.31 15.89
CA LEU A 224 -3.00 -8.01 17.32
C LEU A 224 -2.11 -6.78 17.60
N PRO A 225 -2.31 -6.05 18.72
CA PRO A 225 -1.44 -4.94 19.11
C PRO A 225 -0.12 -5.45 19.71
N SER A 226 0.99 -4.81 19.33
CA SER A 226 2.35 -5.17 19.76
C SER A 226 2.58 -5.11 21.26
N ALA A 227 1.81 -4.31 22.00
CA ALA A 227 1.85 -4.22 23.46
C ALA A 227 1.58 -5.56 24.19
N LEU A 228 1.05 -6.58 23.48
CA LEU A 228 0.93 -7.94 24.00
C LEU A 228 2.28 -8.66 24.16
N LEU A 229 3.36 -8.20 23.52
CA LEU A 229 4.72 -8.75 23.64
C LEU A 229 5.82 -7.68 23.84
N VAL A 230 5.66 -6.48 23.28
CA VAL A 230 6.63 -5.37 23.32
C VAL A 230 6.29 -4.39 24.46
N PRO A 231 7.16 -4.21 25.48
CA PRO A 231 6.90 -3.32 26.63
C PRO A 231 6.79 -1.82 26.31
N ASP A 232 6.15 -1.11 27.24
CA ASP A 232 5.84 0.32 27.15
C ASP A 232 7.04 1.26 27.27
N ASP A 233 8.07 0.87 28.02
CA ASP A 233 9.24 1.69 28.36
C ASP A 233 10.25 1.83 27.22
N VAL A 234 10.23 0.91 26.25
CA VAL A 234 11.00 0.96 24.99
C VAL A 234 10.80 2.30 24.25
N VAL A 235 9.64 2.94 24.41
CA VAL A 235 9.30 4.23 23.78
C VAL A 235 10.23 5.38 24.21
N ARG A 236 11.00 5.25 25.31
CA ARG A 236 11.86 6.33 25.83
C ARG A 236 13.24 6.42 25.15
N GLY A 237 13.25 6.61 23.83
CA GLY A 237 14.44 7.09 23.08
C GLY A 237 15.66 6.18 23.16
N LYS A 238 15.44 4.86 23.19
CA LYS A 238 16.47 3.84 23.42
C LYS A 238 16.32 2.61 22.49
N ASP A 239 15.90 2.83 21.25
CA ASP A 239 15.82 1.76 20.23
C ASP A 239 17.18 1.06 19.96
N ASP A 240 18.30 1.74 20.25
CA ASP A 240 19.66 1.18 20.21
C ASP A 240 20.01 0.30 21.43
N GLN A 241 19.11 0.23 22.43
CA GLN A 241 19.24 -0.58 23.65
C GLN A 241 18.05 -1.53 23.84
N TYR A 242 17.22 -1.75 22.82
CA TYR A 242 16.41 -2.96 22.75
C TYR A 242 17.33 -4.14 22.39
N GLU A 243 18.01 -4.68 23.40
CA GLU A 243 18.38 -6.09 23.34
C GLU A 243 17.07 -6.88 23.29
N PRO A 244 16.78 -7.63 22.21
CA PRO A 244 15.66 -8.57 22.24
C PRO A 244 15.91 -9.52 23.41
N SER A 245 14.86 -9.81 24.20
CA SER A 245 14.97 -10.67 25.38
C SER A 245 15.81 -11.90 25.04
N PRO A 246 17.04 -12.03 25.58
CA PRO A 246 17.98 -13.02 25.08
C PRO A 246 17.32 -14.38 25.24
N ALA A 247 17.28 -15.15 24.15
CA ALA A 247 16.51 -16.38 24.06
C ALA A 247 17.11 -17.49 24.93
N SER A 248 17.04 -17.31 26.25
CA SER A 248 17.22 -18.35 27.23
C SER A 248 16.18 -19.43 26.94
N ASN A 249 16.66 -20.64 26.65
CA ASN A 249 15.84 -21.86 26.62
C ASN A 249 14.80 -21.82 27.75
N ILE A 250 13.59 -22.33 27.51
CA ILE A 250 12.43 -22.23 28.41
C ILE A 250 12.56 -23.20 29.61
N GLY A 251 13.71 -23.16 30.28
CA GLY A 251 13.99 -23.76 31.57
C GLY A 251 13.64 -22.77 32.67
N ALA A 252 12.48 -22.98 33.29
CA ALA A 252 11.92 -22.09 34.30
C ALA A 252 12.91 -21.70 35.41
N ARG A 253 13.16 -20.39 35.58
CA ARG A 253 13.81 -19.88 36.79
C ARG A 253 12.88 -20.08 37.98
N LYS A 254 13.24 -21.01 38.86
CA LYS A 254 12.62 -21.17 40.17
C LYS A 254 13.04 -20.02 41.09
N GLU A 255 12.31 -18.92 41.03
CA GLU A 255 12.32 -17.95 42.12
C GLU A 255 11.84 -18.65 43.41
N LYS A 256 12.45 -18.29 44.54
CA LYS A 256 12.11 -18.86 45.84
C LYS A 256 11.31 -17.86 46.64
N TRP A 257 10.30 -18.37 47.32
CA TRP A 257 9.45 -17.59 48.21
C TRP A 257 10.30 -16.93 49.32
N GLY A 258 10.51 -15.62 49.23
CA GLY A 258 11.27 -14.85 50.22
C GLY A 258 12.03 -13.61 49.72
N ASP A 259 12.20 -13.42 48.40
CA ASP A 259 12.96 -12.27 47.89
C ASP A 259 12.26 -10.91 48.08
N VAL A 260 13.03 -9.92 48.53
CA VAL A 260 12.53 -8.65 49.11
C VAL A 260 12.16 -7.61 48.05
N ALA A 261 12.35 -7.92 46.76
CA ALA A 261 12.00 -7.04 45.65
C ALA A 261 10.48 -6.93 45.36
N VAL A 262 9.63 -7.74 46.03
CA VAL A 262 8.17 -7.69 45.90
C VAL A 262 7.59 -6.52 46.71
N GLY A 263 7.88 -5.29 46.27
CA GLY A 263 7.40 -4.05 46.88
C GLY A 263 7.77 -2.81 46.07
N LEU A 264 6.74 -2.04 45.67
CA LEU A 264 6.78 -0.98 44.64
C LEU A 264 7.20 -1.55 43.26
N HIS A 265 6.37 -1.51 42.22
CA HIS A 265 5.70 -0.31 41.69
C HIS A 265 4.30 -0.65 41.16
N ASN A 266 3.26 0.05 41.62
CA ASN A 266 1.91 -0.17 41.14
C ASN A 266 1.06 1.12 41.24
N TYR A 267 1.20 2.03 40.26
CA TYR A 267 0.48 3.31 40.19
C TYR A 267 0.12 3.73 38.75
N GLY A 268 -0.72 2.93 38.10
CA GLY A 268 -1.84 3.36 37.25
C GLY A 268 -1.60 4.15 35.96
N VAL A 269 -1.92 3.51 34.81
CA VAL A 269 -2.61 4.14 33.67
C VAL A 269 -3.69 3.18 33.15
N ASN A 270 -4.93 3.28 33.66
CA ASN A 270 -6.07 2.53 33.11
C ASN A 270 -6.69 3.29 31.93
N GLY A 271 -5.99 3.28 30.78
CA GLY A 271 -6.41 4.05 29.58
C GLY A 271 -6.98 3.23 28.42
N SER A 272 -6.58 1.96 28.25
CA SER A 272 -6.79 1.20 27.01
C SER A 272 -7.80 0.04 27.08
N ALA A 273 -8.26 -0.34 28.28
CA ALA A 273 -8.99 -1.60 28.48
C ALA A 273 -10.44 -1.63 27.94
N ASN A 274 -11.07 -0.48 27.72
CA ASN A 274 -12.53 -0.40 27.48
C ASN A 274 -12.95 -0.30 26.00
N LEU A 275 -12.02 -0.16 25.04
CA LEU A 275 -12.33 -0.12 23.60
C LEU A 275 -12.33 -1.50 22.93
N ALA A 276 -11.91 -2.56 23.62
CA ALA A 276 -11.70 -3.89 23.03
C ALA A 276 -12.93 -4.83 23.07
N GLN A 277 -14.01 -4.47 23.77
CA GLN A 277 -15.02 -5.46 24.22
C GLN A 277 -15.96 -6.02 23.12
N ASN A 278 -16.10 -5.37 21.96
CA ASN A 278 -17.03 -5.77 20.90
C ASN A 278 -16.37 -6.26 19.60
N ASN A 279 -15.04 -6.22 19.47
CA ASN A 279 -14.37 -6.78 18.30
C ASN A 279 -14.30 -8.31 18.42
N VAL A 280 -14.69 -9.01 17.34
CA VAL A 280 -14.46 -10.45 17.20
C VAL A 280 -12.97 -10.67 16.92
N VAL A 281 -12.16 -10.64 17.98
CA VAL A 281 -10.74 -10.98 17.93
C VAL A 281 -10.61 -12.43 17.48
N ALA A 282 -9.81 -12.67 16.45
CA ALA A 282 -9.56 -14.01 15.95
C ALA A 282 -9.02 -14.91 17.07
N THR A 283 -9.68 -16.03 17.36
CA THR A 283 -9.28 -16.96 18.42
C THR A 283 -8.19 -17.94 17.99
N GLN A 284 -7.89 -17.99 16.69
CA GLN A 284 -7.00 -18.96 16.04
C GLN A 284 -6.18 -18.25 14.95
N GLY A 285 -4.89 -18.57 14.84
CA GLY A 285 -4.01 -18.08 13.77
C GLY A 285 -3.65 -19.17 12.76
N LEU A 286 -3.46 -18.79 11.49
CA LEU A 286 -2.83 -19.61 10.46
C LEU A 286 -1.69 -18.82 9.80
N ALA A 287 -0.47 -19.33 9.86
CA ALA A 287 0.68 -18.84 9.10
C ALA A 287 1.03 -19.82 7.97
N VAL A 288 1.32 -19.33 6.77
CA VAL A 288 1.74 -20.17 5.63
C VAL A 288 2.99 -19.58 4.97
N GLU A 289 4.14 -20.24 5.14
CA GLU A 289 5.42 -19.82 4.54
C GLU A 289 5.58 -20.43 3.15
N LEU A 290 5.59 -19.57 2.13
CA LEU A 290 5.77 -19.91 0.72
C LEU A 290 7.27 -20.08 0.42
N GLY A 291 7.71 -21.32 0.18
CA GLY A 291 9.10 -21.65 -0.14
C GLY A 291 9.98 -21.68 1.11
N SER A 292 9.70 -22.62 2.02
CA SER A 292 10.27 -22.67 3.38
C SER A 292 11.76 -23.02 3.47
N GLY A 293 12.62 -22.10 3.04
CA GLY A 293 14.04 -22.36 2.77
C GLY A 293 15.04 -22.19 3.92
N SER A 294 14.65 -21.77 5.13
CA SER A 294 15.59 -21.80 6.29
C SER A 294 14.95 -21.66 7.68
N LEU A 295 15.09 -22.71 8.49
CA LEU A 295 14.70 -22.71 9.90
C LEU A 295 15.44 -21.65 10.75
N ASP A 296 16.73 -21.40 10.50
CA ASP A 296 17.55 -20.50 11.34
C ASP A 296 17.00 -19.07 11.40
N LYS A 297 16.22 -18.66 10.38
CA LYS A 297 15.42 -17.44 10.36
C LYS A 297 14.05 -17.66 11.00
N THR A 298 13.23 -18.55 10.44
CA THR A 298 11.80 -18.71 10.80
C THR A 298 11.57 -19.09 12.27
N ARG A 299 12.52 -19.79 12.93
CA ARG A 299 12.42 -20.12 14.37
C ARG A 299 12.22 -18.89 15.26
N HIS A 300 12.78 -17.74 14.91
CA HIS A 300 12.70 -16.53 15.75
C HIS A 300 11.28 -15.97 15.75
N LEU A 301 10.60 -16.03 14.60
CA LEU A 301 9.18 -15.72 14.49
C LEU A 301 8.31 -16.79 15.16
N LEU A 302 8.62 -18.09 15.01
CA LEU A 302 7.87 -19.17 15.67
C LEU A 302 7.94 -19.12 17.21
N ARG A 303 9.09 -18.75 17.77
CA ARG A 303 9.24 -18.46 19.22
C ARG A 303 8.36 -17.29 19.64
N SER A 304 8.24 -16.27 18.80
CA SER A 304 7.41 -15.08 19.03
C SER A 304 5.92 -15.43 18.97
N MET A 305 5.50 -16.22 17.97
CA MET A 305 4.16 -16.82 17.87
C MET A 305 3.84 -17.70 19.10
N ALA A 306 4.78 -18.50 19.58
CA ALA A 306 4.59 -19.34 20.76
C ALA A 306 4.35 -18.53 22.06
N LYS A 307 4.76 -17.26 22.14
CA LYS A 307 4.41 -16.37 23.26
C LYS A 307 2.94 -15.94 23.21
N LEU A 308 2.36 -15.76 22.01
CA LEU A 308 0.93 -15.44 21.83
C LEU A 308 -0.03 -16.57 22.23
N LEU A 309 0.51 -17.77 22.48
CA LEU A 309 -0.21 -18.92 22.98
C LEU A 309 -0.12 -19.10 24.50
N GLN A 310 0.71 -18.32 25.20
CA GLN A 310 0.93 -18.43 26.64
C GLN A 310 -0.03 -17.56 27.45
N SER A 311 -0.49 -18.10 28.58
CA SER A 311 -1.27 -17.36 29.58
C SER A 311 -0.38 -16.38 30.34
N ARG A 312 -0.72 -15.09 30.33
CA ARG A 312 -0.12 -14.10 31.24
C ARG A 312 -0.74 -14.25 32.64
N ASP A 313 0.08 -14.56 33.64
CA ASP A 313 -0.33 -14.65 35.05
C ASP A 313 -0.39 -13.24 35.69
N GLU A 314 -1.49 -12.53 35.43
CA GLU A 314 -1.94 -11.41 36.27
C GLU A 314 -3.36 -11.69 36.77
N GLY A 315 -3.76 -11.02 37.86
CA GLY A 315 -4.88 -11.46 38.69
C GLY A 315 -6.24 -11.51 37.97
N SER A 316 -6.88 -12.69 38.00
CA SER A 316 -8.17 -13.08 37.43
C SER A 316 -8.16 -13.51 35.94
N CYS A 317 -8.58 -14.78 35.71
CA CYS A 317 -8.73 -15.45 34.42
C CYS A 317 -7.66 -15.17 33.35
N PRO A 318 -6.54 -15.93 33.34
CA PRO A 318 -5.53 -15.84 32.28
C PRO A 318 -6.10 -16.27 30.92
N VAL A 319 -6.40 -15.30 30.05
CA VAL A 319 -6.80 -15.53 28.66
C VAL A 319 -5.60 -15.30 27.76
N SER A 320 -5.15 -16.38 27.11
CA SER A 320 -4.13 -16.31 26.05
C SER A 320 -4.70 -15.59 24.81
N PRO A 321 -3.98 -14.66 24.17
CA PRO A 321 -4.46 -13.93 22.99
C PRO A 321 -4.96 -14.83 21.86
N LEU A 322 -4.27 -15.95 21.62
CA LEU A 322 -4.69 -16.98 20.67
C LEU A 322 -4.85 -18.33 21.39
N ARG A 323 -5.81 -19.14 20.92
CA ARG A 323 -6.03 -20.50 21.41
C ARG A 323 -5.09 -21.50 20.74
N SER A 324 -4.89 -21.32 19.44
CA SER A 324 -4.02 -22.11 18.57
C SER A 324 -3.38 -21.22 17.49
N ILE A 325 -2.20 -21.61 17.03
CA ILE A 325 -1.59 -21.12 15.79
C ILE A 325 -1.17 -22.37 15.01
N ASP A 326 -1.70 -22.53 13.80
CA ASP A 326 -1.17 -23.45 12.81
C ASP A 326 -0.14 -22.73 11.94
N TYR A 327 1.04 -23.33 11.76
CA TYR A 327 2.05 -22.92 10.81
C TYR A 327 2.21 -24.01 9.74
N LYS A 328 2.16 -23.60 8.47
CA LYS A 328 2.36 -24.44 7.30
C LYS A 328 3.65 -24.03 6.59
N ALA A 329 4.63 -24.92 6.55
CA ALA A 329 5.75 -24.81 5.63
C ALA A 329 5.29 -25.31 4.25
N LEU A 330 5.33 -24.47 3.21
CA LEU A 330 5.13 -24.91 1.83
C LEU A 330 6.48 -25.05 1.13
N ASP A 331 6.69 -26.22 0.53
CA ASP A 331 7.91 -26.57 -0.19
C ASP A 331 7.56 -27.43 -1.42
N LEU A 332 8.35 -27.26 -2.48
CA LEU A 332 8.25 -28.03 -3.73
C LEU A 332 8.82 -29.44 -3.57
N GLU A 333 9.75 -29.66 -2.63
CA GLU A 333 10.48 -30.92 -2.47
C GLU A 333 10.18 -31.59 -1.13
N ALA A 334 9.60 -32.80 -1.18
CA ALA A 334 9.21 -33.55 0.01
C ALA A 334 10.39 -33.86 0.95
N ALA A 335 11.60 -33.98 0.40
CA ALA A 335 12.83 -34.18 1.18
C ALA A 335 13.25 -32.92 1.96
N SER A 336 13.20 -31.75 1.31
CA SER A 336 13.45 -30.44 1.95
C SER A 336 12.42 -30.19 3.05
N LEU A 337 11.13 -30.42 2.74
CA LEU A 337 10.04 -30.31 3.70
C LEU A 337 10.23 -31.20 4.94
N TYR A 338 10.59 -32.47 4.75
CA TYR A 338 10.84 -33.41 5.85
C TYR A 338 12.05 -33.00 6.69
N SER A 339 13.12 -32.49 6.06
CA SER A 339 14.30 -31.95 6.74
C SER A 339 13.92 -30.76 7.62
N THR A 340 13.23 -29.76 7.05
CA THR A 340 12.76 -28.56 7.75
C THR A 340 11.84 -28.90 8.93
N LEU A 341 10.87 -29.80 8.75
CA LEU A 341 9.96 -30.23 9.83
C LEU A 341 10.67 -31.03 10.93
N SER A 342 11.61 -31.91 10.58
CA SER A 342 12.38 -32.69 11.56
C SER A 342 13.35 -31.81 12.35
N SER A 343 13.96 -30.83 11.68
CA SER A 343 14.82 -29.82 12.30
C SER A 343 14.00 -28.94 13.27
N LEU A 344 12.80 -28.50 12.85
CA LEU A 344 11.83 -27.78 13.70
C LEU A 344 11.50 -28.52 14.99
N ALA A 345 11.16 -29.81 14.91
CA ALA A 345 10.91 -30.65 16.08
C ALA A 345 12.14 -30.72 17.02
N SER A 346 13.33 -30.88 16.45
CA SER A 346 14.57 -31.06 17.22
C SER A 346 15.12 -29.79 17.89
N VAL A 347 14.92 -28.62 17.28
CA VAL A 347 15.48 -27.33 17.76
C VAL A 347 14.45 -26.53 18.56
N GLU A 348 13.18 -26.53 18.13
CA GLU A 348 12.10 -25.73 18.72
C GLU A 348 11.03 -26.58 19.42
N GLY A 349 11.29 -27.87 19.68
CA GLY A 349 10.37 -28.83 20.31
C GLY A 349 9.91 -28.50 21.74
N ASP A 350 10.21 -27.30 22.25
CA ASP A 350 9.61 -26.72 23.46
C ASP A 350 8.52 -25.67 23.14
N CYS A 351 8.64 -25.00 22.00
CA CYS A 351 7.76 -23.95 21.44
C CYS A 351 6.77 -24.51 20.40
N VAL A 352 7.13 -25.64 19.77
CA VAL A 352 6.49 -26.25 18.59
C VAL A 352 6.02 -27.68 18.89
N THR A 353 4.94 -28.09 18.24
CA THR A 353 4.56 -29.51 18.05
C THR A 353 4.49 -29.83 16.57
N THR A 354 5.15 -30.90 16.14
CA THR A 354 5.11 -31.40 14.77
C THR A 354 4.31 -32.70 14.66
N ALA A 355 3.94 -33.09 13.43
CA ALA A 355 3.33 -34.39 13.16
C ALA A 355 4.28 -35.61 13.38
N VAL A 356 5.54 -35.37 13.74
CA VAL A 356 6.56 -36.42 14.02
C VAL A 356 6.61 -36.74 15.53
N ASP A 357 6.06 -35.88 16.38
CA ASP A 357 6.15 -36.01 17.84
C ASP A 357 5.16 -37.05 18.41
N GLY A 358 5.67 -37.91 19.31
CA GLY A 358 4.83 -38.76 20.17
C GLY A 358 4.02 -37.92 21.16
N GLN A 359 2.94 -38.49 21.73
CA GLN A 359 1.88 -37.78 22.48
C GLN A 359 2.37 -36.53 23.27
N PRO A 360 1.91 -35.32 22.92
CA PRO A 360 2.44 -34.09 23.48
C PRO A 360 2.05 -33.87 24.95
N ASP A 361 2.89 -33.15 25.67
CA ASP A 361 2.59 -32.63 27.01
C ASP A 361 1.49 -31.56 26.92
N ALA A 362 0.29 -31.91 27.38
CA ALA A 362 -0.90 -31.07 27.34
C ALA A 362 -0.80 -29.78 28.19
N THR A 363 0.29 -29.58 28.96
CA THR A 363 0.48 -28.39 29.80
C THR A 363 1.15 -27.20 29.09
N LYS A 364 1.82 -27.42 27.94
CA LYS A 364 2.42 -26.34 27.13
C LYS A 364 1.62 -26.12 25.85
N ARG A 365 0.99 -24.96 25.68
CA ARG A 365 0.48 -24.54 24.36
C ARG A 365 1.66 -24.18 23.46
N ARG A 366 1.63 -24.70 22.23
CA ARG A 366 2.73 -24.66 21.25
C ARG A 366 2.18 -24.39 19.86
N VAL A 367 3.02 -23.88 18.96
CA VAL A 367 2.65 -23.70 17.55
C VAL A 367 2.55 -25.07 16.88
N SER A 368 1.42 -25.33 16.23
CA SER A 368 1.17 -26.54 15.43
C SER A 368 1.93 -26.40 14.10
N VAL A 369 2.90 -27.27 13.84
CA VAL A 369 3.78 -27.18 12.66
C VAL A 369 3.59 -28.39 11.76
N SER A 370 3.31 -28.12 10.49
CA SER A 370 3.07 -29.14 9.46
C SER A 370 3.48 -28.66 8.08
N GLY A 371 3.66 -29.59 7.14
CA GLY A 371 4.10 -29.28 5.79
C GLY A 371 2.99 -29.35 4.74
N LEU A 372 3.16 -28.59 3.66
CA LEU A 372 2.42 -28.67 2.41
C LEU A 372 3.45 -28.94 1.30
N HIS A 373 3.43 -30.16 0.77
CA HIS A 373 4.20 -30.53 -0.43
C HIS A 373 3.34 -30.19 -1.64
N ALA A 374 3.59 -29.02 -2.23
CA ALA A 374 2.69 -28.38 -3.21
C ALA A 374 3.44 -27.30 -4.00
N THR A 375 3.04 -27.08 -5.24
CA THR A 375 3.40 -25.86 -5.99
C THR A 375 2.82 -24.60 -5.32
N TYR A 376 3.32 -23.42 -5.68
CA TYR A 376 2.74 -22.16 -5.20
C TYR A 376 1.26 -22.04 -5.56
N ASP A 377 0.86 -22.43 -6.78
CA ASP A 377 -0.52 -22.39 -7.24
C ASP A 377 -1.43 -23.38 -6.49
N GLU A 378 -0.95 -24.59 -6.19
CA GLU A 378 -1.67 -25.54 -5.32
C GLU A 378 -1.75 -25.04 -3.87
N GLY A 379 -0.74 -24.31 -3.38
CA GLY A 379 -0.76 -23.64 -2.08
C GLY A 379 -1.78 -22.51 -2.00
N LEU A 380 -1.87 -21.68 -3.05
CA LEU A 380 -2.88 -20.64 -3.19
C LEU A 380 -4.28 -21.24 -3.38
N ALA A 381 -4.41 -22.34 -4.11
CA ALA A 381 -5.66 -23.09 -4.25
C ALA A 381 -6.10 -23.74 -2.92
N PHE A 382 -5.16 -24.25 -2.12
CA PHE A 382 -5.45 -24.71 -0.75
C PHE A 382 -5.92 -23.55 0.14
N LEU A 383 -5.25 -22.39 0.07
CA LEU A 383 -5.69 -21.18 0.77
C LEU A 383 -7.08 -20.74 0.29
N LYS A 384 -7.41 -20.83 -0.99
CA LYS A 384 -8.75 -20.54 -1.53
C LYS A 384 -9.81 -21.57 -1.13
N ALA A 385 -9.47 -22.85 -1.02
CA ALA A 385 -10.37 -23.86 -0.46
C ALA A 385 -10.64 -23.62 1.06
N GLN A 386 -9.64 -23.13 1.79
CA GLN A 386 -9.79 -22.63 3.16
C GLN A 386 -10.60 -21.31 3.20
N ASN A 387 -10.42 -20.46 2.17
CA ASN A 387 -11.28 -19.40 1.65
C ASN A 387 -12.78 -19.69 1.88
N ASP A 388 -13.31 -20.47 0.96
CA ASP A 388 -14.75 -20.62 0.71
C ASP A 388 -15.46 -21.44 1.79
N ALA A 389 -14.77 -22.36 2.46
CA ALA A 389 -15.29 -23.16 3.57
C ALA A 389 -15.74 -22.34 4.80
N GLY A 390 -15.50 -21.02 4.81
CA GLY A 390 -15.94 -20.08 5.85
C GLY A 390 -17.08 -19.13 5.44
N SER A 391 -17.66 -19.24 4.24
CA SER A 391 -18.71 -18.32 3.76
C SER A 391 -20.10 -18.96 3.72
N PRO A 392 -21.18 -18.30 4.22
CA PRO A 392 -22.50 -18.90 4.33
C PRO A 392 -23.35 -18.82 3.04
N SER A 393 -22.92 -19.46 1.95
CA SER A 393 -23.75 -19.62 0.74
C SER A 393 -23.46 -20.89 -0.07
N SER A 394 -24.52 -21.48 -0.64
CA SER A 394 -24.51 -22.56 -1.67
C SER A 394 -23.74 -23.85 -1.37
N VAL A 395 -24.45 -24.80 -0.73
CA VAL A 395 -24.63 -26.22 -1.12
C VAL A 395 -23.47 -26.92 -1.87
N PHE A 396 -22.92 -27.96 -1.24
CA PHE A 396 -22.10 -29.00 -1.90
C PHE A 396 -22.90 -29.80 -2.94
N SER A 397 -22.33 -29.96 -4.14
CA SER A 397 -22.53 -31.13 -5.00
C SER A 397 -21.26 -31.39 -5.84
N ASP A 398 -20.96 -32.67 -6.03
CA ASP A 398 -20.02 -33.22 -7.03
C ASP A 398 -18.51 -32.89 -6.90
N LEU A 399 -17.86 -33.58 -5.95
CA LEU A 399 -16.49 -34.08 -6.14
C LEU A 399 -16.54 -35.59 -6.42
N PRO A 400 -15.72 -36.14 -7.34
CA PRO A 400 -15.86 -37.52 -7.82
C PRO A 400 -15.41 -38.60 -6.81
N ASP A 401 -16.11 -39.74 -6.80
CA ASP A 401 -15.89 -40.86 -5.87
C ASP A 401 -14.48 -41.47 -5.93
N LEU A 402 -13.90 -41.73 -4.75
CA LEU A 402 -12.84 -42.72 -4.56
C LEU A 402 -13.46 -44.08 -4.19
N PRO A 403 -12.97 -45.21 -4.74
CA PRO A 403 -13.70 -46.48 -4.74
C PRO A 403 -13.75 -47.16 -3.37
N THR A 404 -14.96 -47.38 -2.87
CA THR A 404 -15.21 -48.14 -1.62
C THR A 404 -15.63 -49.59 -1.89
N SER A 405 -15.29 -50.50 -0.98
CA SER A 405 -15.87 -51.86 -0.92
C SER A 405 -15.78 -52.41 0.53
N PRO A 406 -16.68 -53.32 0.96
CA PRO A 406 -17.76 -52.84 1.85
C PRO A 406 -18.09 -53.78 3.03
N LYS A 407 -19.23 -53.47 3.71
CA LYS A 407 -19.97 -54.17 4.81
C LYS A 407 -19.79 -53.50 6.19
N SER A 408 -20.82 -53.31 7.02
CA SER A 408 -22.27 -53.60 6.85
C SER A 408 -23.17 -52.81 7.82
N VAL A 409 -24.32 -52.36 7.32
CA VAL A 409 -25.55 -51.94 8.05
C VAL A 409 -26.50 -53.16 8.23
N PRO A 410 -27.73 -53.10 8.83
CA PRO A 410 -28.47 -51.97 9.44
C PRO A 410 -29.08 -52.25 10.86
N THR A 411 -29.72 -51.23 11.47
CA THR A 411 -31.02 -51.26 12.23
C THR A 411 -31.21 -49.93 13.01
N THR A 412 -32.39 -49.29 13.17
CA THR A 412 -33.76 -49.45 12.60
C THR A 412 -34.64 -48.20 12.82
N LEU A 413 -35.64 -48.00 11.95
CA LEU A 413 -37.01 -47.48 12.22
C LEU A 413 -37.25 -46.06 12.83
N SER A 414 -37.32 -45.06 11.94
CA SER A 414 -38.52 -44.26 11.56
C SER A 414 -39.75 -44.05 12.49
N SER A 415 -40.42 -42.88 12.29
CA SER A 415 -41.90 -42.66 12.33
C SER A 415 -42.55 -42.36 13.72
N VAL A 416 -43.68 -41.63 13.91
CA VAL A 416 -44.54 -40.79 13.03
C VAL A 416 -45.59 -39.98 13.87
N LEU A 417 -45.91 -38.71 13.51
CA LEU A 417 -47.14 -37.90 13.83
C LEU A 417 -47.50 -37.67 15.35
N GLU A 418 -48.43 -36.80 15.84
CA GLU A 418 -49.20 -35.61 15.36
C GLU A 418 -49.74 -34.77 16.57
N ASP A 419 -50.40 -33.63 16.29
CA ASP A 419 -51.37 -32.81 17.07
C ASP A 419 -51.04 -31.95 18.34
N ASP A 420 -51.40 -30.66 18.21
CA ASP A 420 -52.06 -29.67 19.11
C ASP A 420 -51.93 -29.68 20.66
N SER A 421 -51.59 -28.52 21.23
CA SER A 421 -52.56 -27.63 21.96
C SER A 421 -51.88 -26.38 22.60
N ASP A 422 -52.66 -25.52 23.26
CA ASP A 422 -52.43 -24.07 23.44
C ASP A 422 -51.82 -23.62 24.80
N GLU A 423 -51.38 -22.35 24.84
CA GLU A 423 -50.96 -21.49 25.98
C GLU A 423 -49.91 -21.97 27.02
N GLY A 424 -48.86 -21.16 27.22
CA GLY A 424 -47.96 -21.24 28.38
C GLY A 424 -46.74 -20.33 28.32
N GLU A 425 -46.59 -19.38 29.26
CA GLU A 425 -45.39 -18.52 29.37
C GLU A 425 -44.18 -19.31 29.89
N THR A 426 -43.02 -19.25 29.21
CA THR A 426 -41.68 -18.91 29.76
C THR A 426 -40.53 -19.20 28.76
N ALA A 427 -39.35 -18.63 29.06
CA ALA A 427 -38.04 -18.98 28.50
C ALA A 427 -37.85 -18.79 26.98
N GLN A 428 -37.49 -17.57 26.57
CA GLN A 428 -36.65 -17.36 25.38
C GLN A 428 -35.26 -18.00 25.63
N ALA A 429 -35.12 -19.28 25.30
CA ALA A 429 -33.82 -19.92 25.18
C ALA A 429 -33.07 -19.29 24.00
N SER A 430 -31.87 -18.79 24.25
CA SER A 430 -31.03 -18.15 23.23
C SER A 430 -30.69 -19.14 22.11
N ARG A 431 -31.29 -18.95 20.93
CA ARG A 431 -30.64 -19.33 19.67
C ARG A 431 -29.44 -18.39 19.50
N GLY A 432 -28.34 -18.74 20.15
CA GLY A 432 -27.04 -18.22 19.78
C GLY A 432 -26.76 -18.68 18.36
N GLU A 433 -26.77 -17.76 17.42
CA GLU A 433 -26.16 -17.99 16.12
C GLU A 433 -24.69 -18.31 16.38
N ASN A 434 -24.20 -19.44 15.89
CA ASN A 434 -22.78 -19.79 15.99
C ASN A 434 -22.01 -18.82 15.10
N ALA A 435 -21.57 -17.70 15.68
CA ALA A 435 -20.55 -16.84 15.08
C ALA A 435 -19.33 -17.73 14.81
N ALA A 436 -19.08 -18.02 13.54
CA ALA A 436 -17.97 -18.88 13.14
C ALA A 436 -16.66 -18.26 13.66
N GLU A 437 -15.86 -19.04 14.40
CA GLU A 437 -14.61 -18.53 14.98
C GLU A 437 -13.66 -18.11 13.86
N ARG A 438 -13.58 -16.80 13.60
CA ARG A 438 -12.76 -16.22 12.53
C ARG A 438 -11.29 -16.52 12.84
N ARG A 439 -10.64 -17.26 11.95
CA ARG A 439 -9.20 -17.50 11.97
C ARG A 439 -8.50 -16.36 11.23
N ALA A 440 -7.44 -15.78 11.81
CA ALA A 440 -6.61 -14.80 11.13
C ALA A 440 -5.52 -15.53 10.34
N THR A 441 -5.43 -15.28 9.02
CA THR A 441 -4.44 -15.90 8.14
C THR A 441 -3.34 -14.89 7.80
N SER A 442 -2.09 -15.35 7.82
CA SER A 442 -0.94 -14.57 7.36
C SER A 442 -0.08 -15.41 6.41
N ILE A 443 0.02 -14.98 5.16
CA ILE A 443 0.94 -15.58 4.18
C ILE A 443 2.34 -15.00 4.44
N MET A 444 3.39 -15.80 4.37
CA MET A 444 4.77 -15.36 4.51
C MET A 444 5.53 -15.70 3.23
N TRP A 445 6.16 -14.71 2.60
CA TRP A 445 7.04 -14.90 1.45
C TRP A 445 8.40 -14.29 1.79
N LEU A 446 9.27 -15.09 2.40
CA LEU A 446 10.53 -14.61 3.00
C LEU A 446 11.75 -14.80 2.06
N GLY A 447 12.83 -14.10 2.39
CA GLY A 447 14.07 -14.09 1.64
C GLY A 447 14.09 -13.06 0.52
N SER A 448 14.96 -13.28 -0.47
CA SER A 448 15.19 -12.39 -1.61
C SER A 448 14.50 -12.85 -2.90
N SER A 449 13.63 -13.87 -2.84
CA SER A 449 13.07 -14.55 -4.02
C SER A 449 12.10 -13.71 -4.84
N CYS A 450 11.50 -12.66 -4.27
CA CYS A 450 10.81 -11.60 -5.01
C CYS A 450 11.72 -10.91 -6.05
N GLY A 451 13.03 -10.87 -5.81
CA GLY A 451 14.03 -10.38 -6.76
C GLY A 451 14.25 -11.26 -7.99
N ASN A 452 13.81 -12.53 -7.98
CA ASN A 452 14.04 -13.46 -9.10
C ASN A 452 13.06 -13.23 -10.28
N TYR A 453 12.00 -12.45 -10.06
CA TYR A 453 10.99 -12.07 -11.04
C TYR A 453 11.34 -10.71 -11.66
N THR A 454 10.95 -10.48 -12.91
CA THR A 454 10.82 -9.09 -13.43
C THR A 454 9.80 -8.32 -12.60
N ARG A 455 9.79 -6.98 -12.68
CA ARG A 455 8.89 -6.15 -11.87
C ARG A 455 7.43 -6.39 -12.27
N GLU A 456 7.22 -6.61 -13.56
CA GLU A 456 5.97 -6.98 -14.21
C GLU A 456 5.47 -8.35 -13.72
N GLU A 457 6.32 -9.37 -13.71
CA GLU A 457 5.99 -10.69 -13.16
C GLU A 457 5.77 -10.65 -11.64
N ALA A 458 6.53 -9.84 -10.89
CA ALA A 458 6.34 -9.67 -9.45
C ALA A 458 5.00 -9.01 -9.11
N VAL A 459 4.59 -7.98 -9.88
CA VAL A 459 3.24 -7.40 -9.81
C VAL A 459 2.20 -8.48 -10.09
N GLN A 460 2.35 -9.25 -11.18
CA GLN A 460 1.34 -10.22 -11.59
C GLN A 460 1.23 -11.42 -10.63
N PHE A 461 2.34 -11.90 -10.08
CA PHE A 461 2.36 -12.93 -9.04
C PHE A 461 1.59 -12.45 -7.80
N LEU A 462 1.88 -11.24 -7.31
CA LEU A 462 1.16 -10.68 -6.17
C LEU A 462 -0.33 -10.44 -6.47
N ARG A 463 -0.71 -9.97 -7.66
CA ARG A 463 -2.14 -9.81 -8.05
C ARG A 463 -2.94 -11.09 -7.81
N ASN A 464 -2.38 -12.23 -8.22
CA ASN A 464 -3.00 -13.56 -8.10
C ASN A 464 -3.17 -14.06 -6.65
N ILE A 465 -2.56 -13.41 -5.64
CA ILE A 465 -2.71 -13.80 -4.24
C ILE A 465 -4.03 -13.25 -3.68
N GLU A 466 -4.97 -14.14 -3.40
CA GLU A 466 -6.25 -13.82 -2.76
C GLU A 466 -6.11 -13.84 -1.22
N LEU A 467 -6.36 -12.70 -0.58
CA LEU A 467 -6.54 -12.57 0.87
C LEU A 467 -8.00 -12.24 1.18
N ARG A 468 -8.52 -12.71 2.33
CA ARG A 468 -9.77 -12.15 2.88
C ARG A 468 -9.50 -10.78 3.49
N GLU A 469 -10.56 -10.01 3.72
CA GLU A 469 -10.51 -8.87 4.64
C GLU A 469 -9.97 -9.32 6.02
N GLY A 470 -8.92 -8.64 6.50
CA GLY A 470 -8.27 -8.95 7.78
C GLY A 470 -7.24 -10.08 7.75
N ASP A 471 -7.07 -10.79 6.63
CA ASP A 471 -5.88 -11.62 6.40
C ASP A 471 -4.70 -10.73 5.93
N THR A 472 -3.47 -11.16 6.16
CA THR A 472 -2.25 -10.39 5.85
C THR A 472 -1.24 -11.17 5.02
N MET A 473 -0.25 -10.47 4.47
CA MET A 473 0.95 -11.09 3.88
C MET A 473 2.22 -10.38 4.36
N LEU A 474 3.21 -11.14 4.82
CA LEU A 474 4.55 -10.69 5.23
C LEU A 474 5.56 -11.01 4.12
N ILE A 475 6.15 -9.99 3.51
CA ILE A 475 6.98 -10.12 2.31
C ILE A 475 8.41 -9.64 2.59
N GLY A 476 9.39 -10.51 2.34
CA GLY A 476 10.81 -10.18 2.34
C GLY A 476 11.24 -9.62 0.99
N ILE A 477 11.90 -8.45 1.02
CA ILE A 477 12.40 -7.78 -0.18
C ILE A 477 13.79 -7.17 0.11
N ASP A 478 14.74 -7.50 -0.76
CA ASP A 478 16.10 -6.96 -0.74
C ASP A 478 16.08 -5.52 -1.28
N GLY A 479 16.43 -4.57 -0.41
CA GLY A 479 16.39 -3.13 -0.69
C GLY A 479 17.77 -2.51 -0.92
N CYS A 480 18.81 -3.33 -1.02
CA CYS A 480 20.18 -2.86 -1.11
C CYS A 480 20.43 -2.02 -2.38
N ALA A 481 21.15 -0.91 -2.21
CA ALA A 481 21.61 -0.03 -3.30
C ALA A 481 23.16 0.03 -3.42
N ASP A 482 23.88 -0.69 -2.57
CA ASP A 482 25.34 -0.78 -2.59
C ASP A 482 25.80 -1.82 -3.62
N GLY A 483 26.04 -1.35 -4.85
CA GLY A 483 26.48 -2.19 -5.98
C GLY A 483 27.64 -3.12 -5.66
N PRO A 484 28.79 -2.63 -5.15
CA PRO A 484 29.90 -3.47 -4.71
C PRO A 484 29.54 -4.54 -3.66
N ARG A 485 28.68 -4.22 -2.68
CA ARG A 485 28.17 -5.21 -1.71
C ARG A 485 27.31 -6.27 -2.39
N ILE A 486 26.48 -5.89 -3.37
CA ILE A 486 25.63 -6.80 -4.15
C ILE A 486 26.49 -7.71 -5.06
N GLU A 487 27.44 -7.15 -5.81
CA GLU A 487 28.35 -7.95 -6.66
C GLU A 487 29.16 -8.96 -5.83
N THR A 488 29.58 -8.58 -4.63
CA THR A 488 30.30 -9.47 -3.69
C THR A 488 29.40 -10.55 -3.09
N ALA A 489 28.14 -10.22 -2.77
CA ALA A 489 27.17 -11.19 -2.25
C ALA A 489 26.80 -12.27 -3.28
N TYR A 490 26.76 -11.91 -4.55
CA TYR A 490 26.42 -12.79 -5.67
C TYR A 490 27.65 -13.29 -6.47
N ASN A 491 28.87 -13.10 -5.95
CA ASN A 491 30.12 -13.69 -6.44
C ASN A 491 31.12 -13.70 -5.28
N ASP A 492 30.83 -14.57 -4.32
CA ASP A 492 31.54 -14.62 -3.05
C ASP A 492 33.03 -15.00 -3.24
N PRO A 493 33.96 -14.47 -2.41
CA PRO A 493 35.38 -14.81 -2.52
C PRO A 493 35.76 -16.26 -2.21
N GLN A 494 34.83 -17.13 -1.79
CA GLN A 494 35.06 -18.56 -1.60
C GLN A 494 34.64 -19.38 -2.84
N GLY A 495 33.86 -18.80 -3.76
CA GLY A 495 33.43 -19.42 -5.02
C GLY A 495 32.18 -20.30 -4.91
N VAL A 496 31.41 -20.18 -3.83
CA VAL A 496 30.21 -20.98 -3.57
C VAL A 496 29.08 -20.60 -4.54
N THR A 497 28.84 -19.31 -4.76
CA THR A 497 27.87 -18.82 -5.76
C THR A 497 28.30 -19.21 -7.18
N ARG A 498 29.61 -19.23 -7.49
CA ARG A 498 30.12 -19.76 -8.76
C ARG A 498 29.79 -21.25 -8.94
N ALA A 499 29.90 -22.04 -7.87
CA ALA A 499 29.56 -23.47 -7.92
C ALA A 499 28.03 -23.69 -8.07
N PHE A 500 27.21 -22.89 -7.40
CA PHE A 500 25.74 -22.91 -7.51
C PHE A 500 25.29 -22.60 -8.95
N ILE A 501 25.76 -21.49 -9.51
CA ILE A 501 25.41 -21.07 -10.88
C ILE A 501 25.84 -22.11 -11.93
N LEU A 502 27.01 -22.73 -11.76
CA LEU A 502 27.49 -23.75 -12.69
C LEU A 502 26.82 -25.12 -12.51
N GLU A 503 26.22 -25.43 -11.36
CA GLU A 503 25.40 -26.65 -11.21
C GLU A 503 24.20 -26.63 -12.16
N GLY A 504 23.63 -25.45 -12.45
CA GLY A 504 22.54 -25.30 -13.43
C GLY A 504 22.92 -25.78 -14.84
N ILE A 505 24.19 -25.67 -15.23
CA ILE A 505 24.70 -26.23 -16.50
C ILE A 505 24.67 -27.76 -16.48
N ASP A 506 25.19 -28.38 -15.42
CA ASP A 506 25.20 -29.85 -15.32
C ASP A 506 23.77 -30.39 -15.18
N VAL A 507 22.88 -29.69 -14.48
CA VAL A 507 21.44 -30.02 -14.43
C VAL A 507 20.82 -29.94 -15.82
N ALA A 508 21.03 -28.84 -16.56
CA ALA A 508 20.52 -28.70 -17.92
C ALA A 508 21.02 -29.82 -18.85
N GLY A 509 22.30 -30.18 -18.76
CA GLY A 509 22.88 -31.32 -19.48
C GLY A 509 22.20 -32.65 -19.12
N ARG A 510 22.03 -32.94 -17.82
CA ARG A 510 21.37 -34.15 -17.33
C ARG A 510 19.89 -34.24 -17.75
N THR A 511 19.15 -33.13 -17.75
CA THR A 511 17.73 -33.07 -18.16
C THR A 511 17.55 -33.22 -19.68
N LEU A 512 18.47 -32.71 -20.51
CA LEU A 512 18.42 -32.95 -21.96
C LEU A 512 18.79 -34.40 -22.33
N GLY A 513 19.81 -34.94 -21.65
CA GLY A 513 20.33 -36.29 -21.85
C GLY A 513 21.19 -36.46 -23.12
N GLY A 514 21.71 -37.67 -23.32
CA GLY A 514 22.51 -38.03 -24.50
C GLY A 514 23.76 -37.16 -24.66
N ASP A 515 24.15 -36.89 -25.90
CA ASP A 515 25.36 -36.13 -26.23
C ASP A 515 25.33 -34.68 -25.71
N ALA A 516 24.15 -34.09 -25.47
CA ALA A 516 24.03 -32.78 -24.83
C ALA A 516 24.63 -32.75 -23.42
N ALA A 517 24.56 -33.87 -22.68
CA ALA A 517 25.13 -34.00 -21.34
C ALA A 517 26.68 -34.05 -21.32
N GLU A 518 27.32 -34.31 -22.47
CA GLU A 518 28.78 -34.23 -22.60
C GLU A 518 29.28 -32.82 -22.98
N VAL A 519 28.39 -31.97 -23.49
CA VAL A 519 28.67 -30.59 -23.91
C VAL A 519 28.27 -29.58 -22.82
N LEU A 520 27.12 -29.78 -22.18
CA LEU A 520 26.67 -28.97 -21.03
C LEU A 520 27.27 -29.53 -19.73
N GLN A 521 28.51 -29.14 -19.47
CA GLN A 521 29.26 -29.47 -18.26
C GLN A 521 30.02 -28.24 -17.76
N GLN A 522 30.12 -28.03 -16.44
CA GLN A 522 30.74 -26.82 -15.83
C GLN A 522 32.13 -26.47 -16.41
N LYS A 523 32.93 -27.49 -16.78
CA LYS A 523 34.28 -27.34 -17.35
C LYS A 523 34.32 -26.53 -18.66
N ASN A 524 33.21 -26.41 -19.37
CA ASN A 524 33.06 -25.71 -20.65
C ASN A 524 32.56 -24.27 -20.50
N PHE A 525 32.29 -23.81 -19.26
CA PHE A 525 31.70 -22.51 -18.97
C PHE A 525 32.41 -21.77 -17.84
N ASP A 526 32.41 -20.44 -17.91
CA ASP A 526 32.82 -19.56 -16.82
C ASP A 526 31.65 -18.73 -16.31
N TYR A 527 31.61 -18.52 -14.99
CA TYR A 527 30.67 -17.61 -14.36
C TYR A 527 31.06 -16.15 -14.63
N VAL A 528 30.08 -15.32 -14.97
CA VAL A 528 30.22 -13.87 -15.17
C VAL A 528 29.04 -13.19 -14.48
N ASN A 529 29.29 -12.12 -13.75
CA ASN A 529 28.23 -11.36 -13.09
C ASN A 529 28.45 -9.84 -13.21
N ARG A 530 27.43 -9.06 -12.82
CA ARG A 530 27.55 -7.61 -12.56
C ARG A 530 26.36 -7.08 -11.75
N TRP A 531 26.52 -5.87 -11.21
CA TRP A 531 25.42 -5.01 -10.78
C TRP A 531 24.97 -4.08 -11.91
N ASN A 532 23.68 -4.13 -12.25
CA ASN A 532 23.04 -3.20 -13.16
C ASN A 532 22.31 -2.11 -12.37
N ALA A 533 22.97 -0.97 -12.20
CA ALA A 533 22.43 0.16 -11.42
C ALA A 533 21.21 0.84 -12.07
N GLU A 534 21.12 0.85 -13.41
CA GLU A 534 19.99 1.44 -14.16
C GLU A 534 18.72 0.61 -13.92
N LEU A 535 18.79 -0.71 -14.18
CA LEU A 535 17.65 -1.60 -13.98
C LEU A 535 17.46 -1.99 -12.50
N GLY A 536 18.43 -1.75 -11.63
CA GLY A 536 18.35 -2.03 -10.20
C GLY A 536 18.41 -3.51 -9.84
N ARG A 537 19.20 -4.29 -10.57
CA ARG A 537 19.29 -5.74 -10.41
C ARG A 537 20.72 -6.26 -10.50
N HIS A 538 20.99 -7.32 -9.76
CA HIS A 538 22.11 -8.20 -10.05
C HIS A 538 21.81 -9.02 -11.31
N GLU A 539 22.84 -9.36 -12.09
CA GLU A 539 22.71 -10.17 -13.30
C GLU A 539 23.80 -11.25 -13.33
N ALA A 540 23.36 -12.51 -13.48
CA ALA A 540 24.21 -13.69 -13.55
C ALA A 540 24.21 -14.32 -14.96
N TYR A 541 25.40 -14.70 -15.42
CA TYR A 541 25.63 -15.30 -16.73
C TYR A 541 26.61 -16.46 -16.65
N VAL A 542 26.44 -17.40 -17.57
CA VAL A 542 27.44 -18.41 -17.92
C VAL A 542 27.99 -18.10 -19.31
N ARG A 543 29.31 -18.14 -19.44
CA ARG A 543 30.04 -17.82 -20.67
C ARG A 543 30.69 -19.06 -21.25
N ALA A 544 30.44 -19.37 -22.52
CA ALA A 544 31.14 -20.46 -23.20
C ALA A 544 32.66 -20.17 -23.28
N ASN A 545 33.51 -21.08 -22.82
CA ASN A 545 34.98 -20.89 -22.79
C ASN A 545 35.73 -21.41 -24.03
N LYS A 546 34.96 -21.77 -25.07
CA LYS A 546 35.34 -22.24 -26.41
C LYS A 546 34.07 -22.35 -27.27
N ASP A 547 34.21 -22.60 -28.56
CA ASP A 547 33.06 -22.96 -29.42
C ASP A 547 32.42 -24.28 -28.95
N LEU A 548 31.08 -24.30 -28.85
CA LEU A 548 30.28 -25.48 -28.46
C LEU A 548 29.18 -25.75 -29.49
N THR A 549 28.96 -27.02 -29.81
CA THR A 549 27.75 -27.48 -30.54
C THR A 549 27.00 -28.44 -29.61
N ILE A 550 25.80 -28.05 -29.20
CA ILE A 550 24.91 -28.80 -28.32
C ILE A 550 23.85 -29.49 -29.20
N PRO A 551 23.87 -30.82 -29.35
CA PRO A 551 22.84 -31.56 -30.09
C PRO A 551 21.59 -31.74 -29.23
N ILE A 552 20.49 -31.06 -29.60
CA ILE A 552 19.20 -31.20 -28.93
C ILE A 552 18.37 -32.25 -29.68
N THR A 553 18.26 -33.45 -29.11
CA THR A 553 17.42 -34.53 -29.64
C THR A 553 15.94 -34.27 -29.32
N GLY A 554 15.14 -34.11 -30.37
CA GLY A 554 13.67 -34.12 -30.34
C GLY A 554 13.11 -35.54 -30.48
N ALA A 555 11.83 -35.65 -30.86
CA ALA A 555 11.19 -36.95 -31.13
C ALA A 555 11.69 -37.60 -32.43
N ASP A 556 11.79 -36.82 -33.52
CA ASP A 556 12.12 -37.30 -34.87
C ASP A 556 13.32 -36.59 -35.53
N ASP A 557 13.92 -35.57 -34.89
CA ASP A 557 15.01 -34.74 -35.46
C ASP A 557 16.01 -34.27 -34.38
N VAL A 558 17.19 -33.79 -34.79
CA VAL A 558 18.27 -33.30 -33.92
C VAL A 558 18.64 -31.87 -34.29
N THR A 559 18.34 -30.92 -33.40
CA THR A 559 18.69 -29.50 -33.57
C THR A 559 20.07 -29.20 -33.00
N GLU A 560 21.02 -28.77 -33.84
CA GLU A 560 22.33 -28.29 -33.38
C GLU A 560 22.27 -26.82 -32.90
N VAL A 561 22.32 -26.60 -31.59
CA VAL A 561 22.55 -25.25 -31.02
C VAL A 561 24.05 -24.96 -30.99
N LYS A 562 24.47 -23.84 -31.59
CA LYS A 562 25.89 -23.44 -31.66
C LYS A 562 26.13 -22.20 -30.81
N LEU A 563 27.08 -22.31 -29.88
CA LEU A 563 27.58 -21.23 -29.02
C LEU A 563 29.01 -20.88 -29.47
N GLU A 564 29.30 -19.59 -29.61
CA GLU A 564 30.65 -19.08 -29.95
C GLU A 564 31.51 -18.90 -28.68
N GLU A 565 32.83 -19.02 -28.79
CA GLU A 565 33.74 -18.68 -27.68
C GLU A 565 33.47 -17.26 -27.15
N GLY A 566 33.17 -17.15 -25.86
CA GLY A 566 32.84 -15.90 -25.20
C GLY A 566 31.35 -15.54 -25.18
N GLU A 567 30.46 -16.29 -25.84
CA GLU A 567 29.02 -16.04 -25.80
C GLU A 567 28.44 -16.19 -24.38
N LEU A 568 27.58 -15.24 -24.00
CA LEU A 568 26.86 -15.22 -22.72
C LEU A 568 25.47 -15.82 -22.84
N LEU A 569 25.12 -16.70 -21.89
CA LEU A 569 23.77 -17.12 -21.59
C LEU A 569 23.39 -16.56 -20.22
N ASN A 570 22.24 -15.90 -20.09
CA ASN A 570 21.73 -15.45 -18.79
C ASN A 570 21.08 -16.62 -18.04
N ILE A 571 21.25 -16.69 -16.73
CA ILE A 571 20.80 -17.82 -15.89
C ILE A 571 20.05 -17.39 -14.64
N GLU A 572 20.35 -16.20 -14.12
CA GLU A 572 19.64 -15.61 -12.99
C GLU A 572 19.72 -14.08 -13.10
N VAL A 573 18.73 -13.40 -12.51
CA VAL A 573 18.75 -11.97 -12.19
C VAL A 573 18.16 -11.81 -10.80
N SER A 574 18.65 -10.84 -10.03
CA SER A 574 18.10 -10.52 -8.71
C SER A 574 17.84 -9.03 -8.58
N TYR A 575 16.59 -8.62 -8.82
CA TYR A 575 16.12 -7.26 -8.61
C TYR A 575 16.18 -6.87 -7.13
N LYS A 576 16.42 -5.57 -6.89
CA LYS A 576 16.45 -4.93 -5.58
C LYS A 576 15.46 -3.78 -5.61
N TYR A 577 14.68 -3.58 -4.55
CA TYR A 577 13.61 -2.58 -4.53
C TYR A 577 13.85 -1.58 -3.39
N THR A 578 14.07 -0.31 -3.73
CA THR A 578 13.99 0.77 -2.73
C THR A 578 12.60 0.80 -2.10
N TYR A 579 12.47 1.40 -0.92
CA TYR A 579 11.17 1.56 -0.25
C TYR A 579 10.07 2.12 -1.18
N ALA A 580 10.42 3.06 -2.06
CA ALA A 580 9.50 3.65 -3.03
C ALA A 580 9.08 2.67 -4.14
N GLU A 581 10.02 1.91 -4.70
CA GLU A 581 9.70 0.83 -5.66
C GLU A 581 8.85 -0.27 -5.00
N ALA A 582 9.13 -0.65 -3.75
CA ALA A 582 8.31 -1.63 -3.03
C ALA A 582 6.87 -1.11 -2.78
N ALA A 583 6.72 0.16 -2.38
CA ALA A 583 5.40 0.79 -2.23
C ALA A 583 4.63 0.86 -3.56
N ALA A 584 5.31 1.09 -4.69
CA ALA A 584 4.71 1.06 -6.02
C ALA A 584 4.34 -0.36 -6.50
N LEU A 585 5.17 -1.36 -6.19
CA LEU A 585 4.89 -2.78 -6.43
C LEU A 585 3.60 -3.23 -5.75
N PHE A 586 3.43 -2.90 -4.46
CA PHE A 586 2.21 -3.23 -3.73
C PHE A 586 0.98 -2.49 -4.29
N HIS A 587 1.10 -1.21 -4.66
CA HIS A 587 0.01 -0.47 -5.31
C HIS A 587 -0.46 -1.12 -6.61
N LEU A 588 0.45 -1.44 -7.54
CA LEU A 588 0.08 -2.11 -8.80
C LEU A 588 -0.49 -3.52 -8.58
N ALA A 589 -0.08 -4.19 -7.50
CA ALA A 589 -0.53 -5.53 -7.15
C ALA A 589 -1.86 -5.59 -6.39
N GLY A 590 -2.46 -4.45 -6.07
CA GLY A 590 -3.69 -4.39 -5.29
C GLY A 590 -3.48 -4.67 -3.80
N PHE A 591 -2.33 -4.29 -3.23
CA PHE A 591 -1.99 -4.42 -1.81
C PHE A 591 -1.72 -3.08 -1.12
N ARG A 592 -2.32 -2.90 0.06
CA ARG A 592 -1.94 -1.83 0.99
C ARG A 592 -0.74 -2.26 1.83
N LEU A 593 0.25 -1.38 1.96
CA LEU A 593 1.27 -1.47 3.01
C LEU A 593 0.71 -1.03 4.38
N ILE A 594 0.75 -1.94 5.36
CA ILE A 594 0.36 -1.67 6.77
C ILE A 594 1.56 -1.13 7.55
N GLN A 595 2.70 -1.82 7.46
CA GLN A 595 3.88 -1.57 8.27
C GLN A 595 5.12 -2.21 7.64
N HIS A 596 6.32 -1.71 7.96
CA HIS A 596 7.57 -2.36 7.56
C HIS A 596 8.64 -2.36 8.67
N TRP A 597 9.59 -3.26 8.53
CA TRP A 597 10.80 -3.37 9.37
C TRP A 597 12.03 -3.57 8.49
N THR A 598 13.20 -3.16 8.94
CA THR A 598 14.45 -3.18 8.16
C THR A 598 15.66 -3.36 9.07
N ASP A 599 16.76 -3.90 8.52
CA ASP A 599 18.00 -4.17 9.25
C ASP A 599 18.79 -2.88 9.54
N SER A 600 19.76 -2.97 10.45
CA SER A 600 20.66 -1.88 10.84
C SER A 600 21.39 -1.19 9.67
N SER A 601 21.58 -1.88 8.55
CA SER A 601 22.22 -1.37 7.33
C SER A 601 21.25 -1.02 6.19
N ARG A 602 19.93 -1.14 6.40
CA ARG A 602 18.85 -0.87 5.41
C ARG A 602 19.07 -1.56 4.06
N SER A 603 19.51 -2.82 4.12
CA SER A 603 19.78 -3.67 2.97
C SER A 603 18.65 -4.65 2.67
N HIS A 604 17.83 -5.00 3.66
CA HIS A 604 16.66 -5.87 3.53
C HIS A 604 15.47 -5.28 4.28
N TYR A 605 14.27 -5.62 3.84
CA TYR A 605 13.01 -5.13 4.39
C TYR A 605 12.02 -6.29 4.52
N LEU A 606 11.30 -6.32 5.64
CA LEU A 606 10.06 -7.09 5.78
C LEU A 606 8.88 -6.12 5.72
N TYR A 607 7.95 -6.35 4.80
CA TYR A 607 6.74 -5.55 4.62
C TYR A 607 5.51 -6.37 5.02
N LEU A 608 4.63 -5.83 5.87
CA LEU A 608 3.32 -6.41 6.13
C LEU A 608 2.27 -5.68 5.30
N VAL A 609 1.55 -6.43 4.45
CA VAL A 609 0.54 -5.92 3.53
C VAL A 609 -0.81 -6.63 3.71
N GLU A 610 -1.88 -6.01 3.21
CA GLU A 610 -3.24 -6.59 3.15
C GLU A 610 -3.96 -6.18 1.86
N LYS A 611 -5.10 -6.81 1.57
CA LYS A 611 -6.08 -6.32 0.60
C LYS A 611 -7.25 -5.68 1.38
N PRO A 612 -7.28 -4.34 1.55
CA PRO A 612 -8.29 -3.66 2.37
C PRO A 612 -9.66 -3.64 1.66
N ARG A 613 -10.75 -3.65 2.44
CA ARG A 613 -12.13 -3.61 1.91
C ARG A 613 -12.49 -2.31 1.17
N MET A 614 -11.86 -1.20 1.53
CA MET A 614 -12.16 0.16 1.02
C MET A 614 -10.85 0.88 0.73
N TRP A 615 -10.47 0.99 -0.54
CA TRP A 615 -9.22 1.63 -0.97
C TRP A 615 -9.27 1.94 -2.46
N PHE A 616 -8.71 3.09 -2.85
CA PHE A 616 -8.56 3.51 -4.24
C PHE A 616 -7.05 3.68 -4.51
N PRO A 617 -6.39 2.70 -5.15
CA PRO A 617 -4.94 2.72 -5.37
C PRO A 617 -4.51 3.86 -6.30
N SER A 618 -3.19 4.09 -6.36
CA SER A 618 -2.58 5.04 -7.29
C SER A 618 -2.77 4.66 -8.76
N THR A 619 -2.95 5.65 -9.64
CA THR A 619 -2.87 5.53 -11.11
C THR A 619 -1.83 4.50 -11.55
N THR A 620 -2.16 3.61 -12.49
CA THR A 620 -1.22 2.63 -13.05
C THR A 620 0.07 3.29 -13.54
N GLU A 621 -0.02 4.43 -14.24
CA GLU A 621 1.14 5.12 -14.80
C GLU A 621 2.15 5.60 -13.72
N SER A 622 1.70 6.21 -12.62
CA SER A 622 2.64 6.75 -11.62
C SER A 622 3.40 5.66 -10.85
N ALA A 623 2.76 4.52 -10.58
CA ALA A 623 3.40 3.38 -9.93
C ALA A 623 4.29 2.58 -10.90
N ALA A 624 3.83 2.32 -12.13
CA ALA A 624 4.63 1.68 -13.18
C ALA A 624 5.89 2.51 -13.51
N LYS A 625 5.76 3.83 -13.65
CA LYS A 625 6.90 4.75 -13.84
C LYS A 625 7.91 4.69 -12.68
N MET A 626 7.44 4.58 -11.43
CA MET A 626 8.31 4.47 -10.26
C MET A 626 9.11 3.15 -10.23
N LEU A 627 8.57 2.11 -10.86
CA LEU A 627 9.22 0.81 -11.10
C LEU A 627 10.06 0.77 -12.39
N GLY A 628 9.89 1.73 -13.30
CA GLY A 628 10.51 1.70 -14.64
C GLY A 628 9.84 0.74 -15.62
N ILE A 629 8.60 0.32 -15.32
CA ILE A 629 7.74 -0.46 -16.23
C ILE A 629 7.21 0.50 -17.31
N GLU A 630 7.31 0.13 -18.58
CA GLU A 630 6.72 0.88 -19.70
C GLU A 630 5.23 0.50 -19.81
N VAL A 631 4.33 1.50 -19.69
CA VAL A 631 2.87 1.30 -19.80
C VAL A 631 2.43 1.62 -21.22
N GLU A 632 1.76 0.67 -21.87
CA GLU A 632 1.28 0.85 -23.25
C GLU A 632 0.22 1.97 -23.34
N PRO A 633 0.12 2.71 -24.46
CA PRO A 633 -0.82 3.83 -24.58
C PRO A 633 -2.30 3.44 -24.37
N GLU A 634 -2.64 2.17 -24.57
CA GLU A 634 -3.98 1.60 -24.39
C GLU A 634 -4.27 1.24 -22.92
N GLU A 635 -3.24 1.06 -22.09
CA GLU A 635 -3.34 0.81 -20.64
C GLU A 635 -3.30 2.11 -19.81
N LYS A 636 -3.18 3.27 -20.47
CA LYS A 636 -3.21 4.59 -19.82
C LYS A 636 -4.65 4.99 -19.48
N GLU A 637 -5.21 4.33 -18.47
CA GLU A 637 -6.49 4.70 -17.91
C GLU A 637 -6.43 6.13 -17.35
N THR A 638 -7.21 7.05 -17.95
CA THR A 638 -7.38 8.39 -17.40
C THR A 638 -8.26 8.30 -16.15
N ASP A 639 -7.65 8.33 -14.96
CA ASP A 639 -8.38 8.27 -13.68
C ASP A 639 -9.39 9.41 -13.50
N TYR A 640 -9.37 10.43 -14.35
CA TYR A 640 -10.27 11.59 -14.41
C TYR A 640 -11.31 11.54 -15.56
N GLY A 641 -11.41 10.40 -16.27
CA GLY A 641 -12.40 10.15 -17.32
C GLY A 641 -13.76 9.67 -16.80
N VAL A 642 -14.51 8.92 -17.61
CA VAL A 642 -15.75 8.25 -17.17
C VAL A 642 -15.40 7.15 -16.15
N PRO A 643 -16.04 7.08 -14.97
CA PRO A 643 -15.82 5.96 -14.05
C PRO A 643 -16.33 4.65 -14.65
N THR A 644 -15.67 3.53 -14.37
CA THR A 644 -16.18 2.19 -14.71
C THR A 644 -17.30 1.78 -13.75
N LEU A 645 -18.12 0.79 -14.13
CA LEU A 645 -19.12 0.23 -13.21
C LEU A 645 -18.48 -0.42 -11.97
N GLU A 646 -17.28 -1.01 -12.12
CA GLU A 646 -16.49 -1.52 -11.01
C GLU A 646 -16.11 -0.41 -10.01
N LYS A 647 -15.62 0.74 -10.50
CA LYS A 647 -15.31 1.92 -9.66
C LYS A 647 -16.56 2.48 -8.96
N TRP A 648 -17.75 2.35 -9.55
CA TRP A 648 -19.03 2.62 -8.85
C TRP A 648 -19.29 1.62 -7.72
N GLU A 649 -19.15 0.31 -7.96
CA GLU A 649 -19.42 -0.72 -6.94
C GLU A 649 -18.38 -0.71 -5.80
N GLU A 650 -17.15 -0.26 -6.05
CA GLU A 650 -16.17 0.08 -5.02
C GLU A 650 -16.61 1.28 -4.17
N MET A 651 -17.05 2.37 -4.80
CA MET A 651 -17.52 3.57 -4.08
C MET A 651 -18.77 3.25 -3.24
N TRP A 652 -19.71 2.48 -3.76
CA TRP A 652 -20.90 2.02 -3.03
C TRP A 652 -20.52 1.13 -1.83
N ARG A 653 -19.58 0.19 -2.02
CA ARG A 653 -19.08 -0.68 -0.93
C ARG A 653 -18.36 0.11 0.17
N ALA A 654 -17.64 1.16 -0.20
CA ALA A 654 -17.05 2.09 0.75
C ALA A 654 -18.14 2.87 1.49
N TRP A 655 -19.00 3.59 0.76
CA TRP A 655 -20.10 4.41 1.28
C TRP A 655 -20.96 3.66 2.30
N ASP A 656 -21.42 2.45 1.95
CA ASP A 656 -22.23 1.61 2.84
C ASP A 656 -21.45 1.20 4.11
N GLY A 657 -20.15 0.90 3.99
CA GLY A 657 -19.28 0.60 5.12
C GLY A 657 -19.17 1.75 6.12
N LEU A 658 -19.05 3.00 5.66
CA LEU A 658 -19.05 4.16 6.56
C LEU A 658 -20.45 4.45 7.12
N MET A 659 -21.44 4.59 6.24
CA MET A 659 -22.75 5.13 6.61
C MET A 659 -23.64 4.12 7.34
N LEU A 660 -23.51 2.82 7.06
CA LEU A 660 -24.40 1.78 7.61
C LEU A 660 -23.73 0.89 8.66
N GLU A 661 -22.39 0.77 8.64
CA GLU A 661 -21.63 -0.05 9.60
C GLU A 661 -20.85 0.80 10.62
N ILE A 662 -19.94 1.70 10.19
CA ILE A 662 -19.12 2.53 11.11
C ILE A 662 -19.98 3.51 11.91
N ILE A 663 -20.96 4.17 11.27
CA ILE A 663 -21.92 5.05 11.95
C ILE A 663 -23.05 4.20 12.57
N PRO A 664 -23.13 4.05 13.91
CA PRO A 664 -24.29 3.41 14.52
C PRO A 664 -25.59 4.19 14.26
N LYS A 665 -26.72 3.46 14.27
CA LYS A 665 -28.07 4.02 14.06
C LYS A 665 -28.42 5.16 15.03
N SER A 666 -27.81 5.20 16.22
CA SER A 666 -27.97 6.28 17.19
C SER A 666 -27.35 7.61 16.77
N LEU A 667 -26.30 7.62 15.93
CA LEU A 667 -25.68 8.85 15.42
C LEU A 667 -26.41 9.43 14.20
N HIS A 668 -27.23 8.64 13.50
CA HIS A 668 -27.90 9.06 12.26
C HIS A 668 -28.80 10.29 12.41
N PHE A 669 -29.38 10.48 13.60
CA PHE A 669 -30.24 11.62 13.97
C PHE A 669 -29.54 12.68 14.84
N GLN A 670 -28.24 12.51 15.11
CA GLN A 670 -27.44 13.49 15.84
C GLN A 670 -26.77 14.47 14.89
N LYS A 671 -26.30 15.61 15.42
CA LYS A 671 -25.64 16.67 14.66
C LYS A 671 -24.20 16.92 15.19
N PRO A 672 -23.23 16.02 14.94
CA PRO A 672 -21.88 16.12 15.51
C PRO A 672 -21.14 17.42 15.13
N ILE A 673 -21.45 17.97 13.96
CA ILE A 673 -21.01 19.30 13.52
C ILE A 673 -22.24 20.20 13.40
N PRO A 674 -22.39 21.25 14.25
CA PRO A 674 -23.54 22.16 14.22
C PRO A 674 -23.78 22.87 12.88
N LEU A 675 -22.75 22.96 12.01
CA LEU A 675 -22.77 23.59 10.68
C LEU A 675 -23.14 22.63 9.53
N ARG A 676 -23.51 21.38 9.82
CA ARG A 676 -23.80 20.33 8.81
C ARG A 676 -25.12 19.62 9.14
N HIS A 677 -25.75 18.96 8.16
CA HIS A 677 -26.92 18.13 8.43
C HIS A 677 -26.56 16.87 9.25
N ILE A 678 -27.59 16.20 9.79
CA ILE A 678 -27.47 14.89 10.44
C ILE A 678 -26.96 13.83 9.42
N PRO A 679 -26.25 12.77 9.84
CA PRO A 679 -25.72 11.76 8.91
C PRO A 679 -26.78 11.15 7.98
N LEU A 680 -28.02 10.96 8.46
CA LEU A 680 -29.13 10.45 7.65
C LEU A 680 -29.42 11.29 6.40
N PHE A 681 -29.19 12.61 6.45
CA PHE A 681 -29.36 13.48 5.28
C PHE A 681 -28.47 13.03 4.12
N TYR A 682 -27.21 12.73 4.39
CA TYR A 682 -26.24 12.37 3.35
C TYR A 682 -26.56 11.02 2.70
N VAL A 683 -27.14 10.07 3.46
CA VAL A 683 -27.62 8.78 2.94
C VAL A 683 -28.71 8.98 1.88
N GLY A 684 -29.54 10.03 1.99
CA GLY A 684 -30.53 10.40 0.97
C GLY A 684 -30.02 11.37 -0.11
N HIS A 685 -29.06 12.23 0.24
CA HIS A 685 -28.49 13.24 -0.66
C HIS A 685 -27.77 12.63 -1.87
N ILE A 686 -26.99 11.57 -1.66
CA ILE A 686 -26.26 10.89 -2.74
C ILE A 686 -27.18 10.29 -3.80
N PRO A 687 -28.16 9.42 -3.46
CA PRO A 687 -29.11 8.95 -4.46
C PRO A 687 -29.90 10.09 -5.09
N ALA A 688 -30.39 11.06 -4.30
CA ALA A 688 -31.21 12.14 -4.83
C ALA A 688 -30.45 12.98 -5.85
N PHE A 689 -29.24 13.43 -5.55
CA PHE A 689 -28.39 14.19 -6.48
C PHE A 689 -28.13 13.40 -7.77
N ARG A 690 -27.73 12.13 -7.65
CA ARG A 690 -27.42 11.24 -8.78
C ARG A 690 -28.65 10.97 -9.65
N ASP A 691 -29.80 10.69 -9.04
CA ASP A 691 -31.08 10.45 -9.70
C ASP A 691 -31.62 11.70 -10.40
N ILE A 692 -31.53 12.87 -9.76
CA ILE A 692 -31.91 14.16 -10.33
C ILE A 692 -31.13 14.47 -11.61
N HIS A 693 -29.80 14.31 -11.61
CA HIS A 693 -28.98 14.61 -12.78
C HIS A 693 -29.16 13.57 -13.91
N LEU A 694 -29.36 12.29 -13.59
CA LEU A 694 -29.70 11.27 -14.58
C LEU A 694 -31.10 11.50 -15.19
N ALA A 695 -32.12 11.79 -14.37
CA ALA A 695 -33.47 12.11 -14.83
C ALA A 695 -33.49 13.35 -15.74
N ARG A 696 -32.75 14.42 -15.35
CA ARG A 696 -32.56 15.63 -16.17
C ARG A 696 -31.87 15.34 -17.50
N TYR A 697 -30.88 14.44 -17.54
CA TYR A 697 -30.19 14.06 -18.78
C TYR A 697 -31.08 13.24 -19.73
N PHE A 698 -31.72 12.18 -19.24
CA PHE A 698 -32.55 11.28 -20.06
C PHE A 698 -33.96 11.83 -20.35
N ASN A 699 -34.35 12.95 -19.73
CA ASN A 699 -35.72 13.47 -19.74
C ASN A 699 -36.74 12.38 -19.31
N GLU A 700 -36.38 11.65 -18.26
CA GLU A 700 -37.17 10.60 -17.61
C GLU A 700 -37.71 11.13 -16.26
N PRO A 701 -38.71 10.46 -15.65
CA PRO A 701 -39.07 10.71 -14.26
C PRO A 701 -37.91 10.48 -13.28
N LEU A 702 -38.06 11.04 -12.07
CA LEU A 702 -37.28 10.64 -10.90
C LEU A 702 -37.64 9.20 -10.50
N THR A 703 -36.72 8.54 -9.80
CA THR A 703 -36.98 7.27 -9.12
C THR A 703 -37.94 7.53 -7.94
N GLU A 704 -38.87 6.61 -7.68
CA GLU A 704 -39.80 6.75 -6.55
C GLU A 704 -39.13 6.34 -5.22
N PRO A 705 -39.39 7.02 -4.08
CA PRO A 705 -40.35 8.12 -3.90
C PRO A 705 -39.81 9.48 -4.38
N ALA A 706 -40.42 10.07 -5.42
CA ALA A 706 -39.90 11.26 -6.09
C ALA A 706 -39.73 12.49 -5.16
N LYS A 707 -40.55 12.56 -4.10
CA LYS A 707 -40.46 13.55 -2.99
C LYS A 707 -39.12 13.57 -2.25
N PHE A 708 -38.26 12.56 -2.44
CA PHE A 708 -36.92 12.55 -1.85
C PHE A 708 -36.01 13.60 -2.52
N ALA A 709 -36.25 13.99 -3.78
CA ALA A 709 -35.58 15.13 -4.38
C ALA A 709 -35.82 16.42 -3.56
N ASP A 710 -37.08 16.73 -3.21
CA ASP A 710 -37.42 17.95 -2.46
C ASP A 710 -36.65 18.06 -1.12
N ILE A 711 -36.49 16.94 -0.42
CA ILE A 711 -35.85 16.84 0.91
C ILE A 711 -34.31 16.84 0.79
N PHE A 712 -33.76 16.20 -0.25
CA PHE A 712 -32.35 15.83 -0.31
C PHE A 712 -31.58 16.42 -1.52
N GLU A 713 -32.16 17.30 -2.36
CA GLU A 713 -31.47 17.87 -3.53
C GLU A 713 -30.19 18.65 -3.18
N ARG A 714 -30.22 19.54 -2.16
CA ARG A 714 -29.06 20.41 -1.85
C ARG A 714 -28.88 20.64 -0.34
N GLY A 715 -27.68 20.33 0.15
CA GLY A 715 -27.25 20.59 1.54
C GLY A 715 -26.95 22.06 1.85
N ILE A 716 -26.31 22.32 2.99
CA ILE A 716 -26.03 23.67 3.54
C ILE A 716 -24.54 23.96 3.76
N ASP A 717 -24.14 25.22 3.53
CA ASP A 717 -22.97 25.82 4.16
C ASP A 717 -23.34 27.12 4.91
N PRO A 718 -23.59 27.06 6.23
CA PRO A 718 -23.88 28.23 7.05
C PRO A 718 -22.62 29.06 7.34
N CYS A 719 -22.80 30.38 7.54
CA CYS A 719 -21.70 31.26 7.95
C CYS A 719 -21.14 30.82 9.31
N VAL A 720 -19.82 30.58 9.42
CA VAL A 720 -19.21 30.08 10.68
C VAL A 720 -19.42 31.05 11.85
N ASP A 721 -19.36 32.36 11.57
CA ASP A 721 -19.57 33.43 12.57
C ASP A 721 -21.06 33.73 12.85
N ASP A 722 -21.98 33.22 12.01
CA ASP A 722 -23.43 33.38 12.16
C ASP A 722 -24.18 32.14 11.62
N PRO A 723 -24.24 31.03 12.40
CA PRO A 723 -24.71 29.74 11.91
C PRO A 723 -26.20 29.66 11.50
N GLU A 724 -26.99 30.69 11.80
CA GLU A 724 -28.38 30.81 11.35
C GLU A 724 -28.49 31.43 9.93
N THR A 725 -27.42 32.06 9.44
CA THR A 725 -27.34 32.66 8.11
C THR A 725 -26.72 31.69 7.10
N VAL A 726 -27.56 31.17 6.20
CA VAL A 726 -27.17 30.49 4.95
C VAL A 726 -27.47 31.43 3.78
N THR A 727 -26.49 31.67 2.90
CA THR A 727 -26.58 32.69 1.83
C THR A 727 -27.01 32.14 0.47
N HIS A 728 -26.99 30.82 0.29
CA HIS A 728 -27.43 30.13 -0.93
C HIS A 728 -28.75 29.39 -0.70
N TRP A 729 -29.45 29.02 -1.78
CA TRP A 729 -30.62 28.14 -1.69
C TRP A 729 -30.23 26.71 -1.32
N HIS A 730 -31.05 26.04 -0.50
CA HIS A 730 -30.90 24.65 -0.05
C HIS A 730 -32.27 23.98 0.15
N SER A 731 -32.32 22.66 0.30
CA SER A 731 -33.55 21.91 0.55
C SER A 731 -34.20 22.23 1.90
N GLU A 732 -35.53 22.15 1.98
CA GLU A 732 -36.25 22.18 3.26
C GLU A 732 -36.24 20.80 3.92
N VAL A 733 -35.49 20.66 5.02
CA VAL A 733 -35.34 19.39 5.73
C VAL A 733 -36.32 19.24 6.91
N PRO A 734 -36.79 18.01 7.23
CA PRO A 734 -37.67 17.78 8.38
C PRO A 734 -37.02 18.18 9.71
N LYS A 735 -37.81 18.82 10.59
CA LYS A 735 -37.34 19.33 11.88
C LYS A 735 -37.48 18.31 13.02
N ASP A 736 -38.53 17.50 12.97
CA ASP A 736 -38.81 16.43 13.93
C ASP A 736 -38.31 15.08 13.42
N GLU A 737 -37.73 14.26 14.30
CA GLU A 737 -37.17 12.93 13.98
C GLU A 737 -38.20 12.04 13.27
N ALA A 738 -39.44 12.02 13.77
CA ALA A 738 -40.55 11.24 13.21
C ALA A 738 -41.07 11.73 11.83
N CYS A 739 -40.52 12.82 11.29
CA CYS A 739 -40.84 13.32 9.96
C CYS A 739 -39.73 13.06 8.92
N TRP A 740 -38.59 12.49 9.32
CA TRP A 740 -37.60 11.99 8.38
C TRP A 740 -38.05 10.67 7.74
N PRO A 741 -37.73 10.43 6.45
CA PRO A 741 -37.82 9.09 5.88
C PRO A 741 -36.95 8.11 6.67
N SER A 742 -37.40 6.88 6.87
CA SER A 742 -36.62 5.89 7.59
C SER A 742 -35.38 5.48 6.82
N LEU A 743 -34.31 5.08 7.53
CA LEU A 743 -33.09 4.57 6.91
C LEU A 743 -33.37 3.42 5.91
N GLN A 744 -34.37 2.57 6.20
CA GLN A 744 -34.79 1.50 5.31
C GLN A 744 -35.37 2.01 3.98
N GLU A 745 -36.27 3.00 4.02
CA GLU A 745 -36.83 3.64 2.81
C GLU A 745 -35.73 4.31 1.98
N ILE A 746 -34.77 4.98 2.63
CA ILE A 746 -33.65 5.65 1.96
C ILE A 746 -32.72 4.61 1.30
N THR A 747 -32.38 3.51 1.98
CA THR A 747 -31.55 2.45 1.38
C THR A 747 -32.25 1.71 0.23
N ALA A 748 -33.58 1.59 0.26
CA ALA A 748 -34.35 1.04 -0.86
C ALA A 748 -34.38 1.98 -2.07
N TYR A 749 -34.44 3.30 -1.83
CA TYR A 749 -34.26 4.31 -2.87
C TYR A 749 -32.83 4.28 -3.44
N GLU A 750 -31.80 4.23 -2.60
CA GLU A 750 -30.40 4.09 -3.04
C GLU A 750 -30.20 2.86 -3.93
N ALA A 751 -30.69 1.69 -3.52
CA ALA A 751 -30.62 0.48 -4.36
C ALA A 751 -31.27 0.67 -5.74
N SER A 752 -32.44 1.32 -5.78
CA SER A 752 -33.16 1.62 -7.02
C SER A 752 -32.39 2.59 -7.93
N VAL A 753 -31.71 3.60 -7.35
CA VAL A 753 -30.85 4.54 -8.09
C VAL A 753 -29.55 3.87 -8.55
N ARG A 754 -28.97 2.94 -7.77
CA ARG A 754 -27.81 2.12 -8.20
C ARG A 754 -28.17 1.23 -9.40
N ASP A 755 -29.37 0.65 -9.40
CA ASP A 755 -29.85 -0.12 -10.54
C ASP A 755 -30.15 0.77 -11.77
N ARG A 756 -30.56 2.03 -11.56
CA ARG A 756 -30.62 3.04 -12.64
C ARG A 756 -29.23 3.29 -13.23
N VAL A 757 -28.18 3.41 -12.41
CA VAL A 757 -26.78 3.51 -12.89
C VAL A 757 -26.38 2.26 -13.67
N ARG A 758 -26.60 1.04 -13.13
CA ARG A 758 -26.31 -0.23 -13.84
C ARG A 758 -27.00 -0.30 -15.21
N LYS A 759 -28.28 0.10 -15.30
CA LYS A 759 -29.03 0.19 -16.56
C LYS A 759 -28.37 1.15 -17.55
N VAL A 760 -27.91 2.33 -17.10
CA VAL A 760 -27.24 3.31 -17.96
C VAL A 760 -25.99 2.72 -18.61
N TYR A 761 -25.13 2.02 -17.86
CA TYR A 761 -23.97 1.32 -18.44
C TYR A 761 -24.42 0.22 -19.43
N ALA A 762 -25.33 -0.67 -19.01
CA ALA A 762 -25.79 -1.79 -19.85
C ALA A 762 -26.42 -1.36 -21.21
N GLU A 763 -27.01 -0.17 -21.29
CA GLU A 763 -27.61 0.37 -22.52
C GLU A 763 -26.63 1.24 -23.34
N HIS A 764 -25.74 2.00 -22.69
CA HIS A 764 -24.95 3.09 -23.29
C HIS A 764 -23.44 2.84 -23.36
N GLU A 765 -22.92 1.73 -22.82
CA GLU A 765 -21.51 1.38 -22.92
C GLU A 765 -21.06 1.31 -24.40
N GLY A 766 -19.89 1.91 -24.68
CA GLY A 766 -19.37 2.13 -26.03
C GLY A 766 -20.14 3.15 -26.87
N LYS A 767 -21.16 3.82 -26.33
CA LYS A 767 -22.04 4.80 -27.02
C LYS A 767 -22.16 6.13 -26.25
N TRP A 768 -21.14 6.48 -25.47
CA TRP A 768 -21.13 7.66 -24.62
C TRP A 768 -21.29 8.96 -25.42
N THR A 769 -22.02 9.92 -24.84
CA THR A 769 -21.91 11.33 -25.20
C THR A 769 -21.01 12.02 -24.18
N THR A 770 -20.33 13.11 -24.58
CA THR A 770 -19.53 13.94 -23.66
C THR A 770 -20.32 14.38 -22.44
N LYS A 771 -21.60 14.72 -22.64
CA LYS A 771 -22.51 15.18 -21.59
C LYS A 771 -22.96 14.07 -20.63
N LEU A 772 -23.23 12.86 -21.12
CA LEU A 772 -23.50 11.70 -20.26
C LEU A 772 -22.25 11.31 -19.45
N ALA A 773 -21.09 11.33 -20.10
CA ALA A 773 -19.79 11.13 -19.47
C ALA A 773 -19.53 12.14 -18.34
N ARG A 774 -19.82 13.44 -18.56
CA ARG A 774 -19.74 14.47 -17.51
C ARG A 774 -20.75 14.23 -16.39
N VAL A 775 -22.01 13.89 -16.69
CA VAL A 775 -23.03 13.59 -15.66
C VAL A 775 -22.59 12.42 -14.77
N LEU A 776 -22.04 11.35 -15.36
CA LEU A 776 -21.50 10.20 -14.61
C LEU A 776 -20.26 10.58 -13.80
N MET A 777 -19.31 11.35 -14.35
CA MET A 777 -18.15 11.86 -13.59
C MET A 777 -18.59 12.73 -12.42
N MET A 778 -19.43 13.73 -12.68
CA MET A 778 -19.85 14.75 -11.71
C MET A 778 -20.61 14.14 -10.54
N THR A 779 -21.52 13.20 -10.80
CA THR A 779 -22.26 12.51 -9.74
C THR A 779 -21.39 11.55 -8.93
N PHE A 780 -20.36 10.96 -9.55
CA PHE A 780 -19.35 10.13 -8.88
C PHE A 780 -18.38 10.95 -8.01
N GLU A 781 -17.81 12.04 -8.52
CA GLU A 781 -16.94 12.91 -7.72
C GLU A 781 -17.71 13.62 -6.59
N HIS A 782 -18.98 13.95 -6.78
CA HIS A 782 -19.84 14.47 -5.72
C HIS A 782 -19.99 13.47 -4.56
N GLU A 783 -20.20 12.19 -4.86
CA GLU A 783 -20.23 11.10 -3.86
C GLU A 783 -18.89 10.95 -3.13
N MET A 784 -17.77 11.12 -3.84
CA MET A 784 -16.42 11.13 -3.25
C MET A 784 -16.14 12.34 -2.33
N MET A 785 -16.66 13.53 -2.64
CA MET A 785 -16.55 14.72 -1.77
C MET A 785 -17.40 14.58 -0.50
N HIS A 786 -18.59 13.99 -0.66
CA HIS A 786 -19.48 13.74 0.46
C HIS A 786 -19.00 12.59 1.36
N TRP A 787 -18.26 11.62 0.82
CA TRP A 787 -17.56 10.61 1.61
C TRP A 787 -16.61 11.25 2.61
N GLU A 788 -15.73 12.15 2.16
CA GLU A 788 -14.82 12.87 3.05
C GLU A 788 -15.57 13.74 4.07
N THR A 789 -16.70 14.35 3.64
CA THR A 789 -17.59 15.09 4.55
C THR A 789 -18.18 14.21 5.65
N SER A 790 -18.67 13.01 5.31
CA SER A 790 -19.14 12.03 6.27
C SER A 790 -18.02 11.59 7.21
N VAL A 791 -16.78 11.38 6.71
CA VAL A 791 -15.62 11.04 7.56
C VAL A 791 -15.34 12.12 8.60
N TYR A 792 -15.23 13.41 8.22
CA TYR A 792 -14.92 14.44 9.22
C TYR A 792 -16.08 14.74 10.19
N ILE A 793 -17.33 14.46 9.79
CA ILE A 793 -18.49 14.41 10.71
C ILE A 793 -18.33 13.26 11.71
N CYS A 794 -17.94 12.07 11.27
CA CYS A 794 -17.72 10.90 12.14
C CYS A 794 -16.63 11.16 13.19
N LEU A 795 -15.55 11.88 12.84
CA LEU A 795 -14.47 12.20 13.79
C LEU A 795 -14.97 12.98 15.01
N GLN A 796 -16.01 13.81 14.87
CA GLN A 796 -16.58 14.55 16.01
C GLN A 796 -17.42 13.66 16.95
N ALA A 797 -17.62 12.39 16.58
CA ALA A 797 -18.20 11.34 17.41
C ALA A 797 -17.27 10.10 17.53
N ALA A 798 -15.94 10.28 17.37
CA ALA A 798 -14.96 9.18 17.34
C ALA A 798 -15.06 8.20 18.53
N SER A 799 -15.39 8.72 19.73
CA SER A 799 -15.63 7.96 20.96
C SER A 799 -16.90 7.07 20.93
N SER A 800 -17.65 7.06 19.82
CA SER A 800 -18.94 6.38 19.66
C SER A 800 -19.13 5.74 18.28
N LEU A 801 -18.06 5.59 17.49
CA LEU A 801 -18.10 4.86 16.22
C LEU A 801 -18.01 3.34 16.43
N ASN A 802 -18.55 2.57 15.50
CA ASN A 802 -18.31 1.14 15.41
C ASN A 802 -17.00 0.86 14.65
N LEU A 803 -16.30 -0.22 15.01
CA LEU A 803 -15.26 -0.81 14.17
C LEU A 803 -15.89 -1.95 13.33
N PRO A 804 -15.75 -1.97 11.99
CA PRO A 804 -16.33 -3.03 11.17
C PRO A 804 -15.69 -4.40 11.49
N PRO A 805 -16.45 -5.51 11.54
CA PRO A 805 -15.93 -6.82 11.95
C PRO A 805 -14.78 -7.32 11.05
N GLY A 806 -13.56 -7.33 11.60
CA GLY A 806 -12.34 -7.73 10.88
C GLY A 806 -11.41 -6.57 10.50
N THR A 807 -11.83 -5.31 10.71
CA THR A 807 -10.95 -4.15 10.60
C THR A 807 -9.87 -4.23 11.68
N ALA A 808 -8.63 -4.49 11.27
CA ALA A 808 -7.47 -4.46 12.16
C ALA A 808 -7.15 -3.01 12.56
N ILE A 809 -6.98 -2.75 13.86
CA ILE A 809 -6.53 -1.44 14.35
C ILE A 809 -5.03 -1.27 14.01
N PRO A 810 -4.60 -0.12 13.47
CA PRO A 810 -3.18 0.19 13.27
C PRO A 810 -2.42 0.21 14.60
N ASP A 811 -1.17 -0.25 14.60
CA ASP A 811 -0.33 -0.15 15.81
C ASP A 811 0.28 1.25 15.90
N PHE A 812 -0.52 2.19 16.40
CA PHE A 812 -0.11 3.59 16.58
C PHE A 812 1.16 3.73 17.44
N ARG A 813 1.45 2.78 18.33
CA ARG A 813 2.68 2.81 19.15
C ARG A 813 3.92 2.50 18.31
N SER A 814 3.89 1.46 17.48
CA SER A 814 5.05 1.18 16.62
C SER A 814 5.15 2.14 15.44
N LEU A 815 4.03 2.55 14.84
CA LEU A 815 4.02 3.58 13.80
C LEU A 815 4.65 4.90 14.32
N ALA A 816 4.39 5.28 15.58
CA ALA A 816 5.05 6.43 16.22
C ALA A 816 6.56 6.23 16.40
N ARG A 817 7.02 5.03 16.81
CA ARG A 817 8.46 4.70 16.88
C ARG A 817 9.11 4.80 15.51
N GLN A 818 8.48 4.22 14.49
CA GLN A 818 8.96 4.20 13.11
C GLN A 818 9.08 5.62 12.54
N ALA A 819 8.01 6.42 12.62
CA ALA A 819 7.99 7.81 12.19
C ALA A 819 9.11 8.66 12.82
N LYS A 820 9.33 8.51 14.14
CA LYS A 820 10.40 9.24 14.84
C LYS A 820 11.79 8.83 14.36
N ARG A 821 12.06 7.55 14.11
CA ARG A 821 13.34 7.10 13.50
C ARG A 821 13.53 7.69 12.09
N ASP A 822 12.49 7.64 11.26
CA ASP A 822 12.58 8.03 9.85
C ASP A 822 12.70 9.56 9.68
N LEU A 823 12.06 10.36 10.54
CA LEU A 823 12.20 11.83 10.53
C LEU A 823 13.52 12.32 11.16
N HIS A 824 13.96 11.74 12.28
CA HIS A 824 15.22 12.15 12.94
C HIS A 824 16.44 11.98 12.03
N GLN A 825 16.49 10.92 11.22
CA GLN A 825 17.65 10.62 10.37
C GLN A 825 17.72 11.49 9.11
N ASN A 826 16.58 12.00 8.63
CA ASN A 826 16.50 12.76 7.39
C ASN A 826 16.41 14.29 7.60
N GLY A 827 16.31 14.76 8.86
CA GLY A 827 16.40 16.18 9.22
C GLY A 827 15.16 17.00 8.88
N GLY A 828 14.13 16.92 9.73
CA GLY A 828 12.98 17.83 9.68
C GLY A 828 13.35 19.30 9.86
N GLY A 829 12.46 20.21 9.45
CA GLY A 829 12.67 21.68 9.53
C GLY A 829 13.47 22.30 8.39
N GLN A 830 13.81 21.54 7.34
CA GLN A 830 14.37 22.08 6.10
C GLN A 830 13.36 22.97 5.36
N ARG A 831 13.89 23.90 4.55
CA ARG A 831 13.12 24.75 3.63
C ARG A 831 13.56 24.51 2.19
N LEU A 832 12.63 24.66 1.25
CA LEU A 832 12.92 24.76 -0.18
C LEU A 832 12.77 26.22 -0.62
N SER A 833 13.81 26.77 -1.24
CA SER A 833 13.76 28.10 -1.85
C SER A 833 13.34 27.98 -3.32
N PHE A 834 12.28 28.66 -3.72
CA PHE A 834 11.78 28.71 -5.09
C PHE A 834 12.07 30.10 -5.70
N PRO A 835 12.64 30.17 -6.92
CA PRO A 835 12.83 31.44 -7.62
C PRO A 835 11.50 31.99 -8.14
N ALA A 836 11.45 33.29 -8.43
CA ALA A 836 10.33 33.90 -9.13
C ALA A 836 10.14 33.26 -10.52
N GLN A 837 8.92 32.81 -10.82
CA GLN A 837 8.59 31.94 -11.95
C GLN A 837 7.14 32.11 -12.41
N GLU A 838 6.77 31.44 -13.51
CA GLU A 838 5.39 31.30 -13.96
C GLU A 838 4.91 29.87 -13.75
N VAL A 839 3.69 29.71 -13.23
CA VAL A 839 3.11 28.44 -12.79
C VAL A 839 1.79 28.21 -13.51
N THR A 840 1.74 27.19 -14.37
CA THR A 840 0.50 26.79 -15.04
C THR A 840 -0.41 26.05 -14.06
N VAL A 841 -1.67 26.48 -13.96
CA VAL A 841 -2.73 25.86 -13.14
C VAL A 841 -4.05 25.78 -13.91
N GLY A 842 -4.99 24.96 -13.43
CA GLY A 842 -6.32 24.82 -14.02
C GLY A 842 -6.38 23.92 -15.26
N HIS A 843 -7.60 23.71 -15.75
CA HIS A 843 -7.94 22.71 -16.77
C HIS A 843 -8.80 23.32 -17.88
N ASP A 844 -8.53 22.99 -19.14
CA ASP A 844 -9.25 23.52 -20.32
C ASP A 844 -10.50 22.69 -20.65
N ASP A 845 -11.36 22.46 -19.65
CA ASP A 845 -12.58 21.66 -19.77
C ASP A 845 -13.83 22.52 -19.49
N ASP A 846 -14.55 22.87 -20.56
CA ASP A 846 -15.76 23.70 -20.55
C ASP A 846 -17.01 22.82 -20.75
N ASP A 847 -18.01 22.91 -19.86
CA ASP A 847 -19.25 22.14 -19.94
C ASP A 847 -20.31 22.74 -20.87
N THR A 848 -20.17 24.02 -21.27
CA THR A 848 -21.11 24.70 -22.17
C THR A 848 -21.07 24.15 -23.60
N ILE A 849 -19.99 23.47 -23.97
CA ILE A 849 -19.76 22.88 -25.29
C ILE A 849 -20.01 21.35 -25.34
N ASP A 850 -20.44 20.72 -24.25
CA ASP A 850 -20.61 19.27 -24.16
C ASP A 850 -21.61 18.70 -25.20
N ASP A 851 -22.73 19.38 -25.45
CA ASP A 851 -23.71 18.98 -26.48
C ASP A 851 -23.17 19.09 -27.92
N GLN A 852 -22.05 19.78 -28.12
CA GLN A 852 -21.42 20.05 -29.43
C GLN A 852 -20.12 19.26 -29.63
N THR A 853 -19.55 18.70 -28.56
CA THR A 853 -18.24 18.04 -28.60
C THR A 853 -18.41 16.53 -28.73
N PRO A 854 -17.78 15.87 -29.73
CA PRO A 854 -17.73 14.41 -29.81
C PRO A 854 -17.14 13.80 -28.54
N PHE A 855 -17.63 12.63 -28.13
CA PHE A 855 -17.04 11.89 -27.02
C PHE A 855 -15.62 11.41 -27.39
N ASP A 856 -14.70 11.57 -26.45
CA ASP A 856 -13.33 11.08 -26.51
C ASP A 856 -13.06 10.30 -25.20
N PRO A 857 -12.71 9.01 -25.25
CA PRO A 857 -12.42 8.23 -24.04
C PRO A 857 -11.18 8.71 -23.28
N ALA A 858 -10.29 9.49 -23.91
CA ALA A 858 -9.14 10.12 -23.28
C ALA A 858 -9.43 11.53 -22.72
N ARG A 859 -10.70 12.01 -22.76
CA ARG A 859 -11.08 13.28 -22.14
C ARG A 859 -11.10 13.14 -20.62
N GLU A 860 -10.19 13.86 -19.97
CA GLU A 860 -10.32 14.20 -18.55
C GLU A 860 -11.47 15.21 -18.38
N TYR A 861 -12.25 15.07 -17.31
CA TYR A 861 -13.30 16.01 -16.94
C TYR A 861 -12.94 16.72 -15.62
N GLY A 862 -13.39 17.95 -15.44
CA GLY A 862 -13.24 18.72 -14.20
C GLY A 862 -14.46 19.57 -13.87
N TRP A 863 -14.34 20.33 -12.78
CA TRP A 863 -15.35 21.28 -12.30
C TRP A 863 -15.11 22.69 -12.86
N ASP A 864 -16.17 23.50 -12.89
CA ASP A 864 -16.18 24.83 -13.50
C ASP A 864 -15.09 25.79 -12.98
N VAL A 865 -14.73 25.70 -11.69
CA VAL A 865 -13.67 26.51 -11.07
C VAL A 865 -12.24 26.05 -11.40
N GLU A 866 -12.08 24.84 -11.95
CA GLU A 866 -10.81 24.41 -12.53
C GLU A 866 -10.53 25.17 -13.85
N HIS A 867 -11.59 25.58 -14.57
CA HIS A 867 -11.53 26.25 -15.87
C HIS A 867 -11.32 27.78 -15.78
N PRO A 868 -10.63 28.41 -16.76
CA PRO A 868 -9.76 27.83 -17.80
C PRO A 868 -8.34 27.58 -17.28
N ARG A 869 -7.50 26.86 -18.03
CA ARG A 869 -6.06 26.79 -17.74
C ARG A 869 -5.43 28.18 -17.85
N ARG A 870 -4.57 28.51 -16.88
CA ARG A 870 -4.06 29.88 -16.67
C ARG A 870 -2.62 29.86 -16.15
N GLN A 871 -1.86 30.89 -16.51
CA GLN A 871 -0.53 31.14 -15.94
C GLN A 871 -0.64 32.07 -14.74
N LEU A 872 0.00 31.70 -13.63
CA LEU A 872 0.18 32.56 -12.46
C LEU A 872 1.64 32.99 -12.38
N ARG A 873 1.90 34.29 -12.22
CA ARG A 873 3.21 34.77 -11.79
C ARG A 873 3.35 34.54 -10.29
N VAL A 874 4.44 33.92 -9.88
CA VAL A 874 4.83 33.70 -8.49
C VAL A 874 6.20 34.36 -8.29
N ASP A 875 6.35 35.21 -7.28
CA ASP A 875 7.65 35.81 -6.95
C ASP A 875 8.50 34.82 -6.10
N ALA A 876 9.69 35.22 -5.64
CA ALA A 876 10.59 34.29 -4.93
C ALA A 876 10.10 34.05 -3.48
N PHE A 877 10.17 32.80 -3.01
CA PHE A 877 9.71 32.41 -1.68
C PHE A 877 10.49 31.20 -1.12
N GLU A 878 10.43 31.00 0.19
CA GLU A 878 10.79 29.73 0.85
C GLU A 878 9.55 29.04 1.41
N ILE A 879 9.54 27.70 1.44
CA ILE A 879 8.48 26.91 2.07
C ILE A 879 9.04 25.71 2.83
N GLU A 880 8.41 25.34 3.94
CA GLU A 880 8.85 24.22 4.77
C GLU A 880 8.60 22.85 4.12
N VAL A 881 9.65 22.02 4.19
CA VAL A 881 9.68 20.65 3.64
C VAL A 881 8.64 19.73 4.27
N LEU A 882 8.18 20.02 5.49
CA LEU A 882 7.11 19.28 6.17
C LEU A 882 5.93 20.23 6.48
N PRO A 883 4.69 19.72 6.50
CA PRO A 883 3.56 20.44 7.10
C PRO A 883 3.74 20.58 8.61
N ILE A 884 3.04 21.54 9.22
CA ILE A 884 3.03 21.79 10.66
C ILE A 884 2.57 20.54 11.39
N SER A 885 3.38 20.02 12.33
CA SER A 885 3.03 18.80 13.07
C SER A 885 2.19 19.08 14.32
N ASN A 886 1.48 18.04 14.79
CA ASN A 886 0.80 18.05 16.08
C ASN A 886 1.78 18.37 17.22
N GLY A 887 3.00 17.83 17.18
CA GLY A 887 4.06 18.07 18.17
C GLY A 887 4.54 19.52 18.20
N GLU A 888 4.76 20.13 17.03
CA GLU A 888 5.10 21.56 16.92
C GLU A 888 3.98 22.45 17.46
N TYR A 889 2.75 22.22 17.02
CA TYR A 889 1.60 23.04 17.39
C TYR A 889 1.28 22.93 18.89
N LYS A 890 1.36 21.72 19.46
CA LYS A 890 1.27 21.45 20.91
C LYS A 890 2.36 22.17 21.70
N THR A 891 3.60 22.15 21.22
CA THR A 891 4.74 22.84 21.86
C THR A 891 4.50 24.35 21.88
N TRP A 892 4.13 24.95 20.74
CA TRP A 892 3.79 26.37 20.64
C TRP A 892 2.66 26.77 21.60
N LEU A 893 1.56 26.00 21.66
CA LEU A 893 0.47 26.26 22.62
C LEU A 893 0.92 26.14 24.08
N THR A 894 1.89 25.27 24.38
CA THR A 894 2.44 25.09 25.73
C THR A 894 3.30 26.28 26.13
N GLU A 895 4.26 26.67 25.28
CA GLU A 895 5.20 27.76 25.53
C GLU A 895 4.50 29.13 25.59
N THR A 896 3.48 29.34 24.76
CA THR A 896 2.65 30.56 24.76
C THR A 896 1.50 30.56 25.78
N GLN A 897 1.40 29.50 26.61
CA GLN A 897 0.37 29.31 27.64
C GLN A 897 -1.08 29.35 27.10
N GLN A 898 -1.26 28.90 25.85
CA GLN A 898 -2.53 28.89 25.12
C GLN A 898 -3.28 27.54 25.15
N LEU A 899 -2.78 26.50 25.81
CA LEU A 899 -3.48 25.20 25.90
C LEU A 899 -4.89 25.26 26.52
N SER A 900 -5.24 26.31 27.26
CA SER A 900 -6.60 26.55 27.79
C SER A 900 -7.49 27.38 26.86
N ASN A 901 -6.94 27.94 25.78
CA ASN A 901 -7.65 28.80 24.83
C ASN A 901 -8.36 27.96 23.77
N LYS A 902 -9.64 27.65 24.00
CA LYS A 902 -10.46 26.81 23.12
C LYS A 902 -10.53 27.29 21.66
N ALA A 903 -10.30 28.57 21.37
CA ALA A 903 -10.26 29.09 20.00
C ALA A 903 -8.98 28.68 19.23
N LEU A 904 -7.94 28.21 19.93
CA LEU A 904 -6.68 27.74 19.34
C LEU A 904 -6.51 26.21 19.41
N ILE A 905 -7.41 25.49 20.09
CA ILE A 905 -7.43 24.02 20.07
C ILE A 905 -8.06 23.55 18.74
N PRO A 906 -7.41 22.66 17.96
CA PRO A 906 -7.99 22.13 16.73
C PRO A 906 -9.17 21.20 17.04
N SER A 907 -10.25 21.21 16.24
CA SER A 907 -11.37 20.28 16.47
C SER A 907 -11.06 18.82 16.12
N SER A 908 -9.90 18.55 15.53
CA SER A 908 -9.33 17.21 15.38
C SER A 908 -8.80 16.63 16.70
N TRP A 909 -8.62 17.46 17.73
CA TRP A 909 -8.22 17.02 19.08
C TRP A 909 -9.44 16.88 20.02
N THR A 910 -9.24 16.20 21.15
CA THR A 910 -10.13 16.20 22.33
C THR A 910 -9.34 15.90 23.61
N ASP A 911 -9.91 16.28 24.76
CA ASP A 911 -9.43 15.98 26.12
C ASP A 911 -10.40 15.09 26.93
N GLU A 912 -11.37 14.45 26.26
CA GLU A 912 -12.40 13.55 26.84
C GLU A 912 -11.86 12.46 27.79
N THR A 913 -10.65 11.94 27.54
CA THR A 913 -10.00 10.89 28.34
C THR A 913 -9.21 11.42 29.54
N GLY A 914 -9.10 12.74 29.69
CA GLY A 914 -8.19 13.40 30.64
C GLY A 914 -6.76 13.59 30.11
N GLU A 915 -6.46 13.13 28.90
CA GLU A 915 -5.27 13.46 28.13
C GLU A 915 -5.65 13.96 26.72
N LEU A 916 -4.76 14.69 26.06
CA LEU A 916 -5.01 15.13 24.68
C LEU A 916 -4.89 13.94 23.71
N CYS A 917 -5.95 13.72 22.94
CA CYS A 917 -6.03 12.72 21.88
C CYS A 917 -6.38 13.35 20.52
N VAL A 918 -5.94 12.73 19.43
CA VAL A 918 -6.40 12.98 18.05
C VAL A 918 -7.58 12.05 17.76
N LYS A 919 -8.63 12.58 17.13
CA LYS A 919 -9.81 11.84 16.65
C LYS A 919 -9.48 11.10 15.36
N THR A 920 -9.79 9.82 15.29
CA THR A 920 -9.66 8.98 14.08
C THR A 920 -10.90 8.11 13.89
N LEU A 921 -11.05 7.45 12.73
CA LEU A 921 -12.08 6.42 12.54
C LEU A 921 -11.83 5.16 13.39
N PHE A 922 -10.63 5.01 13.98
CA PHE A 922 -10.29 3.97 14.95
C PHE A 922 -10.55 4.40 16.41
N GLY A 923 -11.25 5.51 16.63
CA GLY A 923 -11.44 6.13 17.94
C GLY A 923 -10.34 7.15 18.29
N LEU A 924 -10.05 7.30 19.57
CA LEU A 924 -9.12 8.31 20.09
C LEU A 924 -7.68 7.76 20.16
N VAL A 925 -6.73 8.46 19.54
CA VAL A 925 -5.30 8.14 19.56
C VAL A 925 -4.57 9.17 20.43
N PRO A 926 -3.84 8.79 21.49
CA PRO A 926 -3.11 9.73 22.33
C PRO A 926 -2.16 10.62 21.51
N LEU A 927 -2.20 11.93 21.76
CA LEU A 927 -1.45 12.93 20.98
C LEU A 927 0.07 12.67 21.01
N THR A 928 0.56 11.97 22.03
CA THR A 928 1.95 11.49 22.20
C THR A 928 2.40 10.43 21.17
N LEU A 929 1.45 9.73 20.54
CA LEU A 929 1.70 8.81 19.43
C LEU A 929 1.50 9.50 18.06
N ALA A 930 0.72 10.58 18.03
CA ALA A 930 0.41 11.36 16.83
C ALA A 930 1.28 12.62 16.64
N GLU A 931 2.36 12.79 17.41
CA GLU A 931 3.18 14.03 17.42
C GLU A 931 3.79 14.36 16.05
N GLU A 932 4.17 13.34 15.28
CA GLU A 932 4.77 13.48 13.94
C GLU A 932 3.72 13.59 12.83
N TRP A 933 2.43 13.45 13.13
CA TRP A 933 1.36 13.64 12.14
C TRP A 933 1.13 15.13 11.89
N PRO A 934 0.70 15.53 10.67
CA PRO A 934 0.29 16.91 10.41
C PRO A 934 -0.94 17.28 11.27
N VAL A 935 -1.02 18.52 11.74
CA VAL A 935 -2.16 19.00 12.53
C VAL A 935 -3.32 19.44 11.62
N ALA A 936 -4.51 18.87 11.84
CA ALA A 936 -5.74 19.26 11.12
C ALA A 936 -6.47 20.38 11.88
N ALA A 937 -6.50 21.60 11.33
CA ALA A 937 -6.94 22.83 12.01
C ALA A 937 -7.46 23.88 10.99
N SER A 938 -8.16 24.92 11.45
CA SER A 938 -8.60 26.00 10.55
C SER A 938 -7.43 26.86 10.04
N ALA A 939 -7.58 27.50 8.88
CA ALA A 939 -6.57 28.43 8.37
C ALA A 939 -6.27 29.55 9.37
N GLU A 940 -7.26 30.02 10.13
CA GLU A 940 -7.05 30.98 11.22
C GLU A 940 -6.11 30.47 12.32
N GLN A 941 -6.21 29.19 12.70
CA GLN A 941 -5.37 28.59 13.74
C GLN A 941 -3.94 28.41 13.22
N LEU A 942 -3.81 27.89 12.00
CA LEU A 942 -2.53 27.64 11.32
C LEU A 942 -1.80 28.95 10.97
N GLU A 943 -2.51 30.01 10.56
CA GLU A 943 -1.92 31.32 10.29
C GLU A 943 -1.36 31.98 11.56
N LYS A 944 -2.01 31.78 12.72
CA LYS A 944 -1.53 32.28 14.02
C LYS A 944 -0.23 31.57 14.43
N PHE A 945 -0.14 30.25 14.22
CA PHE A 945 1.11 29.49 14.39
C PHE A 945 2.20 29.94 13.39
N ALA A 946 1.88 30.02 12.09
CA ALA A 946 2.83 30.41 11.05
C ALA A 946 3.45 31.79 11.32
N LYS A 947 2.64 32.76 11.75
CA LYS A 947 3.11 34.10 12.16
C LYS A 947 4.00 34.05 13.40
N ALA A 948 3.71 33.17 14.37
CA ALA A 948 4.58 32.96 15.53
C ALA A 948 5.92 32.29 15.16
N LYS A 949 5.93 31.42 14.14
CA LYS A 949 7.14 30.82 13.52
C LYS A 949 7.88 31.81 12.59
N GLY A 950 7.39 33.03 12.43
CA GLY A 950 8.01 34.10 11.63
C GLY A 950 7.73 34.05 10.13
N GLY A 951 6.69 33.31 9.70
CA GLY A 951 6.26 33.19 8.31
C GLY A 951 4.75 33.40 8.14
N ARG A 952 4.20 32.81 7.08
CA ARG A 952 2.79 32.90 6.68
C ARG A 952 2.30 31.57 6.08
N LEU A 953 1.01 31.49 5.75
CA LEU A 953 0.51 30.45 4.84
C LEU A 953 0.99 30.77 3.40
N PRO A 954 1.23 29.76 2.55
CA PRO A 954 1.51 29.98 1.13
C PRO A 954 0.26 30.51 0.41
N THR A 955 0.45 31.27 -0.66
CA THR A 955 -0.60 31.56 -1.64
C THR A 955 -0.90 30.34 -2.52
N PHE A 956 -2.02 30.39 -3.25
CA PHE A 956 -2.38 29.39 -4.26
C PHE A 956 -1.24 29.12 -5.24
N GLY A 957 -0.63 30.16 -5.83
CA GLY A 957 0.46 30.00 -6.81
C GLY A 957 1.73 29.38 -6.23
N GLU A 958 2.12 29.76 -5.01
CA GLU A 958 3.30 29.19 -4.33
C GLU A 958 3.11 27.71 -3.99
N LEU A 959 1.92 27.34 -3.50
CA LEU A 959 1.61 25.94 -3.20
C LEU A 959 1.46 25.11 -4.49
N SER A 960 0.93 25.68 -5.58
CA SER A 960 0.95 25.03 -6.90
C SER A 960 2.39 24.81 -7.42
N ALA A 961 3.31 25.76 -7.23
CA ALA A 961 4.72 25.59 -7.60
C ALA A 961 5.40 24.44 -6.83
N PHE A 962 5.08 24.31 -5.54
CA PHE A 962 5.52 23.19 -4.70
C PHE A 962 4.91 21.86 -5.17
N ASN A 963 3.59 21.83 -5.44
CA ASN A 963 2.87 20.62 -5.84
C ASN A 963 3.25 20.11 -7.25
N GLN A 964 3.68 20.98 -8.18
CA GLN A 964 4.23 20.57 -9.47
C GLN A 964 5.47 19.68 -9.34
N HIS A 965 6.24 19.83 -8.25
CA HIS A 965 7.40 19.00 -7.92
C HIS A 965 7.06 17.86 -6.93
N ASN A 966 5.93 17.98 -6.23
CA ASN A 966 5.49 17.09 -5.16
C ASN A 966 3.99 16.73 -5.34
N PRO A 967 3.62 16.00 -6.40
CA PRO A 967 2.21 15.72 -6.70
C PRO A 967 1.62 14.73 -5.70
N SER A 968 0.49 15.10 -5.07
CA SER A 968 -0.26 14.22 -4.16
C SER A 968 -0.74 12.93 -4.84
N SER A 969 -0.79 12.86 -6.18
CA SER A 969 -1.10 11.64 -6.94
C SER A 969 0.03 10.60 -7.00
N THR A 970 1.14 10.78 -6.26
CA THR A 970 2.23 9.79 -6.09
C THR A 970 1.84 8.54 -5.26
N PRO A 971 2.32 7.32 -5.56
CA PRO A 971 2.04 6.12 -4.74
C PRO A 971 2.51 6.21 -3.28
N LEU A 972 3.34 7.19 -2.93
CA LEU A 972 3.79 7.42 -1.55
C LEU A 972 2.80 8.24 -0.70
N ALA A 973 1.83 8.90 -1.32
CA ALA A 973 0.91 9.80 -0.62
C ALA A 973 -0.19 9.05 0.12
N ASN A 974 -0.43 9.44 1.37
CA ASN A 974 -1.50 8.92 2.21
C ASN A 974 -2.86 9.50 1.82
N ILE A 975 -3.40 9.06 0.69
CA ILE A 975 -4.70 9.45 0.12
C ILE A 975 -5.36 8.22 -0.51
N GLY A 976 -6.59 8.33 -1.01
CA GLY A 976 -7.29 7.20 -1.61
C GLY A 976 -7.72 6.15 -0.59
N LEU A 977 -7.96 6.55 0.66
CA LEU A 977 -8.31 5.67 1.80
C LEU A 977 -7.19 4.69 2.19
N ALA A 978 -5.93 4.94 1.76
CA ALA A 978 -4.78 4.11 2.11
C ALA A 978 -4.68 3.89 3.63
N ASN A 979 -4.65 4.96 4.43
CA ASN A 979 -4.88 4.88 5.88
C ASN A 979 -6.14 5.67 6.23
N LEU A 980 -6.92 5.20 7.20
CA LEU A 980 -8.10 5.92 7.72
C LEU A 980 -7.72 6.88 8.87
N HIS A 981 -6.48 7.38 8.85
CA HIS A 981 -5.90 8.36 9.76
C HIS A 981 -4.74 9.10 9.07
N PRO A 982 -4.30 10.28 9.57
CA PRO A 982 -3.06 10.92 9.13
C PRO A 982 -1.84 10.05 9.42
N VAL A 983 -0.79 10.16 8.62
CA VAL A 983 0.53 9.54 8.89
C VAL A 983 1.61 10.60 8.99
N ALA A 984 2.82 10.21 9.42
CA ALA A 984 3.96 11.11 9.37
C ALA A 984 4.35 11.44 7.90
N PRO A 985 4.61 12.71 7.57
CA PRO A 985 4.98 13.12 6.21
C PRO A 985 6.39 12.64 5.83
N SER A 986 6.59 12.27 4.57
CA SER A 986 7.88 11.81 4.05
C SER A 986 8.76 12.97 3.56
N VAL A 987 9.98 13.00 4.08
CA VAL A 987 11.10 13.86 3.65
C VAL A 987 11.57 13.62 2.20
N PRO A 988 12.38 14.54 1.62
CA PRO A 988 13.04 14.37 0.32
C PRO A 988 13.91 13.10 0.22
N GLY A 989 13.36 12.05 -0.40
CA GLY A 989 14.11 10.85 -0.80
C GLY A 989 14.66 10.95 -2.22
N LYS A 990 15.46 9.98 -2.67
CA LYS A 990 15.87 9.87 -4.09
C LYS A 990 15.40 8.57 -4.70
N ALA A 991 14.99 8.64 -5.96
CA ALA A 991 14.74 7.47 -6.80
C ALA A 991 16.06 6.90 -7.34
N ARG A 992 15.99 5.71 -7.95
CA ARG A 992 17.15 4.96 -8.45
C ARG A 992 17.95 5.69 -9.53
N ASP A 993 17.28 6.48 -10.37
CA ASP A 993 17.88 7.35 -11.39
C ASP A 993 18.54 8.62 -10.81
N GLY A 994 18.44 8.83 -9.49
CA GLY A 994 18.93 10.00 -8.79
C GLY A 994 17.96 11.19 -8.78
N SER A 995 16.77 11.04 -9.38
CA SER A 995 15.71 12.06 -9.33
C SER A 995 15.12 12.20 -7.93
N GLN A 996 14.46 13.33 -7.68
CA GLN A 996 13.86 13.67 -6.40
C GLN A 996 12.52 12.95 -6.23
N LEU A 997 12.38 12.14 -5.17
CA LEU A 997 11.06 11.57 -4.82
C LEU A 997 10.15 12.68 -4.27
N PRO A 998 8.85 12.68 -4.62
CA PRO A 998 7.87 13.61 -4.06
C PRO A 998 7.84 13.59 -2.53
N ILE A 999 7.89 14.78 -1.93
CA ILE A 999 7.55 15.02 -0.52
C ILE A 999 6.05 14.74 -0.34
N THR A 1000 5.66 14.16 0.79
CA THR A 1000 4.24 13.97 1.15
C THR A 1000 3.81 14.90 2.28
N ASP A 1001 2.50 15.02 2.48
CA ASP A 1001 1.83 15.90 3.43
C ASP A 1001 1.24 15.15 4.65
N GLY A 1002 1.42 13.82 4.73
CA GLY A 1002 0.82 12.97 5.75
C GLY A 1002 -0.66 12.64 5.52
N GLY A 1003 -1.28 13.13 4.44
CA GLY A 1003 -2.67 12.93 4.10
C GLY A 1003 -3.61 13.99 4.67
N LEU A 1004 -3.27 15.28 4.57
CA LEU A 1004 -4.20 16.39 4.83
C LEU A 1004 -4.15 17.41 3.69
N TRP A 1005 -5.30 17.97 3.35
CA TRP A 1005 -5.41 19.15 2.50
C TRP A 1005 -4.52 20.30 3.01
N GLN A 1006 -3.99 21.13 2.12
CA GLN A 1006 -3.04 22.18 2.46
C GLN A 1006 -3.68 23.57 2.22
N TRP A 1007 -3.91 24.30 3.31
CA TRP A 1007 -4.51 25.64 3.27
C TRP A 1007 -3.63 26.68 2.58
N THR A 1008 -4.27 27.59 1.83
CA THR A 1008 -3.61 28.77 1.27
C THR A 1008 -4.11 30.08 1.88
N SER A 1009 -3.32 31.14 1.77
CA SER A 1009 -3.75 32.51 2.08
C SER A 1009 -4.64 33.15 0.99
N THR A 1010 -4.98 32.42 -0.07
CA THR A 1010 -5.72 32.96 -1.23
C THR A 1010 -7.22 32.72 -1.08
N VAL A 1011 -8.00 33.80 -1.22
CA VAL A 1011 -9.46 33.78 -1.27
C VAL A 1011 -9.93 33.16 -2.59
N LEU A 1012 -11.06 32.45 -2.58
CA LEU A 1012 -11.69 31.92 -3.78
C LEU A 1012 -12.43 33.05 -4.52
N GLU A 1013 -12.00 33.35 -5.74
CA GLU A 1013 -12.56 34.40 -6.62
C GLU A 1013 -12.74 33.86 -8.05
N PRO A 1014 -13.68 34.41 -8.85
CA PRO A 1014 -13.88 33.99 -10.24
C PRO A 1014 -12.68 34.35 -11.11
N TRP A 1015 -12.10 33.35 -11.77
CA TRP A 1015 -10.94 33.53 -12.65
C TRP A 1015 -11.27 34.36 -13.89
N ALA A 1016 -10.26 34.98 -14.49
CA ALA A 1016 -10.39 35.63 -15.79
C ALA A 1016 -10.73 34.56 -16.86
N GLY A 1017 -11.98 34.56 -17.33
CA GLY A 1017 -12.51 33.55 -18.25
C GLY A 1017 -13.33 32.44 -17.60
N TYR A 1018 -13.58 32.49 -16.28
CA TYR A 1018 -14.50 31.55 -15.61
C TYR A 1018 -15.92 31.64 -16.17
N SER A 1019 -16.52 30.47 -16.38
CA SER A 1019 -17.93 30.26 -16.74
C SER A 1019 -18.52 29.23 -15.79
N GLY A 1020 -19.61 29.57 -15.09
CA GLY A 1020 -20.24 28.65 -14.15
C GLY A 1020 -20.96 27.49 -14.85
N SER A 1021 -20.94 26.32 -14.23
CA SER A 1021 -21.45 25.07 -14.81
C SER A 1021 -22.89 25.18 -15.31
N VAL A 1022 -23.14 24.66 -16.51
CA VAL A 1022 -24.48 24.47 -17.08
C VAL A 1022 -25.21 23.29 -16.44
N LEU A 1023 -24.48 22.24 -16.03
CA LEU A 1023 -25.08 21.05 -15.39
C LEU A 1023 -25.40 21.27 -13.91
N TYR A 1024 -24.55 21.97 -13.16
CA TYR A 1024 -24.74 22.30 -11.74
C TYR A 1024 -24.50 23.80 -11.48
N PRO A 1025 -25.41 24.69 -11.90
CA PRO A 1025 -25.34 26.10 -11.58
C PRO A 1025 -25.31 26.32 -10.06
N GLY A 1026 -24.41 27.19 -9.58
CA GLY A 1026 -24.24 27.44 -8.15
C GLY A 1026 -23.19 26.55 -7.45
N TYR A 1027 -22.60 25.57 -8.12
CA TYR A 1027 -21.58 24.69 -7.52
C TYR A 1027 -20.38 25.46 -6.97
N SER A 1028 -19.74 26.32 -7.79
CA SER A 1028 -18.63 27.17 -7.34
C SER A 1028 -19.03 28.63 -7.12
N SER A 1029 -19.96 29.15 -7.91
CA SER A 1029 -20.29 30.58 -7.94
C SER A 1029 -20.87 31.13 -6.64
N ASP A 1030 -21.55 30.28 -5.86
CA ASP A 1030 -22.18 30.67 -4.60
C ASP A 1030 -21.15 30.91 -3.48
N PHE A 1031 -19.89 30.50 -3.68
CA PHE A 1031 -18.78 30.57 -2.73
C PHE A 1031 -17.77 31.68 -3.02
N PHE A 1032 -17.97 32.49 -4.06
CA PHE A 1032 -17.20 33.71 -4.33
C PHE A 1032 -17.62 34.87 -3.40
N ASP A 1033 -17.69 34.61 -2.09
CA ASP A 1033 -18.27 35.50 -1.07
C ASP A 1033 -17.23 36.31 -0.28
N GLY A 1034 -15.94 36.08 -0.53
CA GLY A 1034 -14.82 36.72 0.17
C GLY A 1034 -14.43 36.07 1.51
N LYS A 1035 -15.08 34.97 1.93
CA LYS A 1035 -14.76 34.21 3.16
C LYS A 1035 -14.05 32.89 2.87
N HIS A 1036 -14.34 32.28 1.72
CA HIS A 1036 -13.79 31.00 1.31
C HIS A 1036 -12.34 31.14 0.85
N HIS A 1037 -11.49 30.23 1.31
CA HIS A 1037 -10.07 30.15 0.97
C HIS A 1037 -9.77 28.87 0.20
N ILE A 1038 -8.86 28.97 -0.78
CA ILE A 1038 -8.42 27.83 -1.61
C ILE A 1038 -7.57 26.87 -0.77
N VAL A 1039 -7.80 25.57 -0.95
CA VAL A 1039 -7.10 24.47 -0.29
C VAL A 1039 -6.71 23.44 -1.36
N LEU A 1040 -5.45 22.98 -1.35
CA LEU A 1040 -4.90 22.07 -2.39
C LEU A 1040 -4.46 20.72 -1.83
N GLY A 1041 -4.25 19.75 -2.72
CA GLY A 1041 -3.77 18.40 -2.38
C GLY A 1041 -4.91 17.40 -2.32
N ALA A 1042 -4.93 16.60 -1.26
CA ALA A 1042 -6.04 15.73 -0.86
C ALA A 1042 -5.79 15.28 0.60
N SER A 1043 -6.80 14.71 1.28
CA SER A 1043 -6.61 14.07 2.59
C SER A 1043 -6.57 12.54 2.49
N TYR A 1044 -6.22 11.90 3.61
CA TYR A 1044 -6.29 10.45 3.78
C TYR A 1044 -7.70 9.89 3.54
N ALA A 1045 -8.73 10.71 3.75
CA ALA A 1045 -10.12 10.34 3.52
C ALA A 1045 -10.58 10.59 2.07
N SER A 1046 -9.90 11.44 1.30
CA SER A 1046 -10.27 11.73 -0.09
C SER A 1046 -10.00 10.50 -0.99
N PRO A 1047 -10.98 10.02 -1.78
CA PRO A 1047 -10.73 9.03 -2.83
C PRO A 1047 -9.76 9.57 -3.90
N ARG A 1048 -8.98 8.67 -4.52
CA ARG A 1048 -7.76 9.03 -5.29
C ARG A 1048 -8.00 10.05 -6.42
N ARG A 1049 -9.16 9.96 -7.07
CA ARG A 1049 -9.61 10.85 -8.15
C ARG A 1049 -9.62 12.34 -7.75
N LEU A 1050 -9.88 12.68 -6.50
CA LEU A 1050 -9.92 14.08 -6.02
C LEU A 1050 -8.53 14.73 -5.93
N ALA A 1051 -7.43 13.97 -6.00
CA ALA A 1051 -6.07 14.49 -6.03
C ALA A 1051 -5.59 14.89 -7.45
N ARG A 1052 -6.52 15.28 -8.34
CA ARG A 1052 -6.23 15.83 -9.66
C ARG A 1052 -5.46 17.16 -9.52
N PRO A 1053 -4.35 17.40 -10.26
CA PRO A 1053 -3.53 18.62 -10.07
C PRO A 1053 -4.24 19.96 -10.32
N SER A 1054 -5.38 19.97 -11.02
CA SER A 1054 -6.22 21.14 -11.24
C SER A 1054 -7.37 21.29 -10.24
N PHE A 1055 -7.65 20.27 -9.42
CA PHE A 1055 -8.75 20.27 -8.47
C PHE A 1055 -8.55 21.34 -7.39
N LEU A 1056 -9.64 22.04 -7.05
CA LEU A 1056 -9.67 23.08 -6.04
C LEU A 1056 -10.71 22.71 -4.99
N ASN A 1057 -10.29 22.61 -3.73
CA ASN A 1057 -11.19 22.55 -2.59
C ASN A 1057 -11.22 23.92 -1.90
N TRP A 1058 -12.29 24.23 -1.16
CA TRP A 1058 -12.44 25.51 -0.48
C TRP A 1058 -13.29 25.41 0.78
N TYR A 1059 -12.93 26.20 1.79
CA TYR A 1059 -13.68 26.31 3.06
C TYR A 1059 -13.59 27.74 3.60
N GLN A 1060 -14.58 28.16 4.41
CA GLN A 1060 -14.50 29.40 5.17
C GLN A 1060 -13.26 29.36 6.09
N LYS A 1061 -12.48 30.44 6.12
CA LYS A 1061 -11.14 30.49 6.76
C LYS A 1061 -11.10 30.03 8.24
N ASN A 1062 -12.19 30.23 8.96
CA ASN A 1062 -12.38 29.89 10.37
C ASN A 1062 -13.01 28.49 10.59
N TYR A 1063 -13.45 27.78 9.53
CA TYR A 1063 -14.05 26.44 9.63
C TYR A 1063 -13.04 25.42 10.19
N PRO A 1064 -13.30 24.80 11.37
CA PRO A 1064 -12.27 24.02 12.07
C PRO A 1064 -12.30 22.52 11.74
N PHE A 1065 -13.38 22.02 11.14
CA PHE A 1065 -13.69 20.57 11.12
C PHE A 1065 -13.13 19.79 9.94
N MET A 1066 -12.68 20.45 8.86
CA MET A 1066 -12.17 19.78 7.65
C MET A 1066 -10.79 19.12 7.87
N LEU A 1067 -10.37 18.27 6.94
CA LEU A 1067 -9.12 17.51 7.04
C LEU A 1067 -7.93 18.25 6.41
N GLY A 1068 -7.65 19.45 6.92
CA GLY A 1068 -6.63 20.35 6.38
C GLY A 1068 -5.58 20.81 7.39
N GLY A 1069 -4.32 20.72 6.99
CA GLY A 1069 -3.16 21.33 7.65
C GLY A 1069 -2.55 22.42 6.78
N ALA A 1070 -1.30 22.80 7.06
CA ALA A 1070 -0.55 23.74 6.22
C ALA A 1070 0.96 23.55 6.36
N ARG A 1071 1.70 24.12 5.40
CA ARG A 1071 3.14 24.40 5.47
C ARG A 1071 3.34 25.88 5.79
N VAL A 1072 4.45 26.25 6.41
CA VAL A 1072 4.83 27.66 6.57
C VAL A 1072 5.65 28.11 5.36
N ALA A 1073 5.31 29.27 4.82
CA ALA A 1073 6.03 29.96 3.75
C ALA A 1073 6.64 31.29 4.26
N TYR A 1074 7.70 31.74 3.59
CA TYR A 1074 8.47 32.94 3.94
C TYR A 1074 8.84 33.72 2.68
N ASP A 1075 8.85 35.05 2.79
CA ASP A 1075 9.26 35.96 1.71
C ASP A 1075 10.81 36.01 1.59
N VAL A 1076 11.34 36.30 0.38
CA VAL A 1076 12.78 36.26 0.03
C VAL A 1076 13.29 37.60 -0.52
#